data_AF-A0A848YCR9-F1
#
_entry.id   AF-A0A848YCR9-F1
#
_cell.length_a   1.000
_cell.length_b   1.000
_cell.length_c   1.000
_cell.angle_alpha   90.00
_cell.angle_beta   90.00
_cell.angle_gamma   90.00
#
_symmetry.space_group_name_H-M   'P 1'
#
loop_
_entity.id
_entity.type
_entity.pdbx_description
1 polymer ?
#
loop_
_entity_poly.entity_id
_entity_poly.type
_entity_poly.pdbx_seq_one_letter_code
_entity_poly.pdbx_strand_id
1 'polypeptide(L)'
;PLLRVGPRGSGEFRELEWEEALRLATTWLSQTRNDDPKKLAFFTGRDQSQSLTGLWAIQYGTPNYAAHGGFCSVNMAAAGLYTIGGSFWEFGEPDWEHTKYFMLFGVAEEHSSNPLKKHLGKLKERGAKIVSINPVRSGYSAIADEWVGIRPGTDGLFVAGLIHELLKSGNVDLDYLARYANASWLVIDDPESDDHGLFARDDEDNPLCYDKTSKTLVSALLPDIAAAIVGEFKLDDGRNAVPAFQLLSQHFLDEGYAPDAVTERTGVPAETIKRIAAELAHTAFEEEISLDIAWTDWAGRKHEKTTGRPVSMHAMRGISAHSNGFHTCRMIHVLQVLLGTIDCPGGFRYKPPYPKQTPPWLKPSGKRAGNRLAEPLGGPHLGFPAGPDDLLVNPSGSPQRIDKAFSWEAPMAAHGLMHMVINNAAKGDPYPIDVLFLYMANMGWNSSMNVSATLKNLTDTNPKTGEYLIPKVIYSDAYYSETVPYADLILPDTTYLERWDCISMLDRPISEPDSAADAIRQPVVAPDRDVRPFQDVLIELGARLGLPKFSNEDGAPTYPGGYPDYLINHERKPGVGPLAGYRGEDGQSYGVGAPNPNQLERYIENGCFYQHHLKDDQRYYKHANREYNNWAVEMGHRMMGDQIIFQLYLEPMQKFRLAAQGKRSEMVPHGHKKRIETYFDPLPIWYMPLEEELA
;
A
#
# COMPACT_ATOMS: atom_id res chain seq x y z
N PRO A 1 -27.52 -16.66 -15.16
CA PRO A 1 -26.63 -17.24 -14.11
C PRO A 1 -26.43 -18.74 -14.28
N LEU A 2 -25.39 -19.36 -13.71
CA LEU A 2 -25.11 -20.79 -13.92
C LEU A 2 -24.91 -21.54 -12.58
N LEU A 3 -25.45 -22.76 -12.49
CA LEU A 3 -25.26 -23.68 -11.36
C LEU A 3 -24.57 -24.96 -11.84
N ARG A 4 -23.51 -25.36 -11.15
CA ARG A 4 -22.77 -26.60 -11.46
C ARG A 4 -23.68 -27.82 -11.31
N VAL A 5 -23.62 -28.72 -12.29
CA VAL A 5 -24.32 -30.03 -12.27
C VAL A 5 -23.37 -31.24 -12.36
N GLY A 6 -22.17 -31.05 -12.90
CA GLY A 6 -21.11 -32.07 -12.94
C GLY A 6 -20.04 -31.91 -11.85
N PRO A 7 -18.98 -32.73 -11.82
CA PRO A 7 -17.86 -32.53 -10.90
C PRO A 7 -17.12 -31.21 -11.20
N ARG A 8 -16.59 -30.53 -10.17
CA ARG A 8 -15.76 -29.33 -10.37
C ARG A 8 -14.59 -29.62 -11.33
N GLY A 9 -14.36 -28.70 -12.25
CA GLY A 9 -13.40 -28.81 -13.35
C GLY A 9 -14.00 -29.34 -14.67
N SER A 10 -15.21 -29.91 -14.67
CA SER A 10 -15.87 -30.39 -15.90
C SER A 10 -16.43 -29.28 -16.78
N GLY A 11 -16.80 -28.13 -16.18
CA GLY A 11 -17.51 -27.06 -16.88
C GLY A 11 -18.98 -27.38 -17.17
N GLU A 12 -19.57 -28.38 -16.52
CA GLU A 12 -20.98 -28.76 -16.71
C GLU A 12 -21.91 -27.94 -15.80
N PHE A 13 -22.74 -27.10 -16.40
CA PHE A 13 -23.67 -26.19 -15.71
C PHE A 13 -25.09 -26.31 -16.24
N ARG A 14 -26.06 -25.96 -15.39
CA ARG A 14 -27.42 -25.58 -15.80
C ARG A 14 -27.64 -24.08 -15.61
N GLU A 15 -28.44 -23.48 -16.48
CA GLU A 15 -28.85 -22.08 -16.33
C GLU A 15 -29.83 -21.92 -15.16
N LEU A 16 -29.77 -20.75 -14.51
CA LEU A 16 -30.69 -20.29 -13.48
C LEU A 16 -31.27 -18.93 -13.87
N GLU A 17 -32.53 -18.72 -13.49
CA GLU A 17 -33.10 -17.39 -13.35
C GLU A 17 -32.39 -16.59 -12.26
N TRP A 18 -32.26 -15.28 -12.42
CA TRP A 18 -31.58 -14.42 -11.44
C TRP A 18 -32.16 -14.51 -10.03
N GLU A 19 -33.49 -14.57 -9.88
CA GLU A 19 -34.12 -14.70 -8.56
C GLU A 19 -33.74 -16.02 -7.89
N GLU A 20 -33.67 -17.12 -8.65
CA GLU A 20 -33.23 -18.42 -8.12
C GLU A 20 -31.76 -18.35 -7.67
N ALA A 21 -30.89 -17.76 -8.49
CA ALA A 21 -29.47 -17.60 -8.17
C ALA A 21 -29.25 -16.73 -6.93
N LEU A 22 -29.93 -15.59 -6.81
CA LEU A 22 -29.80 -14.67 -5.68
C LEU A 22 -30.37 -15.26 -4.39
N ARG A 23 -31.50 -15.97 -4.45
CA ARG A 23 -32.04 -16.71 -3.30
C ARG A 23 -31.08 -17.78 -2.82
N LEU A 24 -30.43 -18.50 -3.74
CA LEU A 24 -29.42 -19.51 -3.41
C LEU A 24 -28.19 -18.88 -2.74
N ALA A 25 -27.63 -17.83 -3.34
CA ALA A 25 -26.50 -17.10 -2.77
C ALA A 25 -26.83 -16.53 -1.38
N THR A 26 -28.00 -15.88 -1.23
CA THR A 26 -28.48 -15.35 0.05
C THR A 26 -28.64 -16.45 1.10
N THR A 27 -29.11 -17.64 0.72
CA THR A 27 -29.24 -18.78 1.64
C THR A 27 -27.87 -19.25 2.12
N TRP A 28 -26.90 -19.40 1.22
CA TRP A 28 -25.55 -19.82 1.60
C TRP A 28 -24.86 -18.79 2.49
N LEU A 29 -24.93 -17.52 2.11
CA LEU A 29 -24.32 -16.41 2.85
C LEU A 29 -25.00 -16.21 4.21
N SER A 30 -26.33 -16.28 4.31
CA SER A 30 -27.02 -16.12 5.59
C SER A 30 -26.71 -17.26 6.58
N GLN A 31 -26.66 -18.50 6.11
CA GLN A 31 -26.24 -19.66 6.92
C GLN A 31 -24.83 -19.45 7.47
N THR A 32 -23.87 -19.09 6.62
CA THR A 32 -22.49 -18.85 7.03
C THR A 32 -22.37 -17.67 7.98
N ARG A 33 -23.07 -16.55 7.73
CA ARG A 33 -23.07 -15.38 8.62
C ARG A 33 -23.60 -15.69 10.01
N ASN A 34 -24.66 -16.51 10.09
CA ASN A 34 -25.31 -16.87 11.35
C ASN A 34 -24.54 -17.93 12.14
N ASP A 35 -23.82 -18.85 11.47
CA ASP A 35 -22.94 -19.82 12.13
C ASP A 35 -21.61 -19.17 12.55
N ASP A 36 -20.82 -18.70 11.58
CA ASP A 36 -19.58 -17.98 11.83
C ASP A 36 -19.18 -17.16 10.59
N PRO A 37 -19.26 -15.81 10.64
CA PRO A 37 -18.98 -14.99 9.46
C PRO A 37 -17.54 -15.08 8.95
N LYS A 38 -16.57 -15.63 9.70
CA LYS A 38 -15.19 -15.86 9.19
C LYS A 38 -15.13 -16.97 8.16
N LYS A 39 -16.13 -17.85 8.15
CA LYS A 39 -16.18 -18.94 7.18
C LYS A 39 -16.62 -18.46 5.79
N LEU A 40 -16.90 -17.16 5.61
CA LEU A 40 -16.91 -16.52 4.30
C LEU A 40 -15.52 -15.98 3.97
N ALA A 41 -14.88 -16.50 2.92
CA ALA A 41 -13.71 -15.90 2.30
C ALA A 41 -14.16 -15.10 1.07
N PHE A 42 -14.13 -13.77 1.13
CA PHE A 42 -14.56 -12.89 0.03
C PHE A 42 -13.38 -12.12 -0.55
N PHE A 43 -12.90 -12.51 -1.72
CA PHE A 43 -11.72 -11.91 -2.34
C PHE A 43 -12.02 -11.41 -3.75
N THR A 44 -11.47 -10.24 -4.08
CA THR A 44 -11.74 -9.58 -5.35
C THR A 44 -10.49 -9.35 -6.18
N GLY A 45 -10.67 -9.23 -7.49
CA GLY A 45 -9.62 -8.93 -8.43
C GLY A 45 -9.22 -7.46 -8.37
N ARG A 46 -8.69 -6.96 -9.49
CA ARG A 46 -8.45 -5.52 -9.66
C ARG A 46 -9.71 -4.87 -10.23
N ASP A 47 -10.70 -4.65 -9.37
CA ASP A 47 -11.85 -3.76 -9.63
C ASP A 47 -11.57 -2.34 -9.07
N GLN A 48 -12.34 -1.34 -9.51
CA GLN A 48 -12.31 0.04 -8.98
C GLN A 48 -13.36 0.25 -7.88
N SER A 49 -13.78 -0.84 -7.22
CA SER A 49 -14.92 -0.89 -6.31
C SER A 49 -14.54 -1.37 -4.91
N GLN A 50 -13.26 -1.33 -4.52
CA GLN A 50 -12.83 -1.82 -3.19
C GLN A 50 -13.47 -1.04 -2.03
N SER A 51 -13.87 0.21 -2.28
CA SER A 51 -14.65 1.00 -1.33
C SER A 51 -16.03 0.37 -1.06
N LEU A 52 -16.72 -0.13 -2.08
CA LEU A 52 -18.00 -0.83 -1.97
C LEU A 52 -17.83 -2.26 -1.46
N THR A 53 -16.97 -3.06 -2.09
CA THR A 53 -16.81 -4.48 -1.74
C THR A 53 -16.24 -4.65 -0.33
N GLY A 54 -15.33 -3.77 0.07
CA GLY A 54 -14.81 -3.68 1.43
C GLY A 54 -15.88 -3.22 2.42
N LEU A 55 -16.71 -2.24 2.07
CA LEU A 55 -17.86 -1.84 2.90
C LEU A 55 -18.81 -3.02 3.12
N TRP A 56 -19.19 -3.72 2.05
CA TRP A 56 -20.07 -4.89 2.14
C TRP A 56 -19.50 -5.97 3.07
N ALA A 57 -18.21 -6.30 2.91
CA ALA A 57 -17.53 -7.27 3.75
C ALA A 57 -17.47 -6.87 5.24
N ILE A 58 -17.25 -5.57 5.52
CA ILE A 58 -17.32 -5.02 6.88
C ILE A 58 -18.72 -5.24 7.46
N GLN A 59 -19.78 -4.90 6.71
CA GLN A 59 -21.16 -5.03 7.19
C GLN A 59 -21.60 -6.49 7.34
N TYR A 60 -21.04 -7.39 6.52
CA TYR A 60 -21.22 -8.83 6.67
C TYR A 60 -20.57 -9.38 7.95
N GLY A 61 -19.41 -8.83 8.34
CA GLY A 61 -18.66 -9.24 9.54
C GLY A 61 -17.53 -10.25 9.29
N THR A 62 -17.14 -10.48 8.03
CA THR A 62 -16.05 -11.41 7.73
C THR A 62 -14.68 -10.72 7.84
N PRO A 63 -13.70 -11.24 8.59
CA PRO A 63 -12.32 -10.74 8.55
C PRO A 63 -11.58 -11.10 7.25
N ASN A 64 -12.14 -12.00 6.42
CA ASN A 64 -11.48 -12.58 5.26
C ASN A 64 -11.87 -11.84 3.99
N TYR A 65 -11.34 -10.62 3.87
CA TYR A 65 -11.48 -9.79 2.67
C TYR A 65 -10.15 -9.16 2.27
N ALA A 66 -9.89 -9.19 0.96
CA ALA A 66 -8.88 -8.39 0.28
C ALA A 66 -9.10 -8.42 -1.25
N ALA A 67 -8.57 -7.41 -1.92
CA ALA A 67 -8.35 -7.36 -3.37
C ALA A 67 -6.95 -7.86 -3.82
N HIS A 68 -6.71 -7.88 -5.13
CA HIS A 68 -5.47 -8.35 -5.78
C HIS A 68 -4.16 -7.68 -5.32
N GLY A 69 -4.22 -6.52 -4.64
CA GLY A 69 -3.06 -5.70 -4.29
C GLY A 69 -1.91 -6.49 -3.63
N GLY A 70 -2.23 -7.44 -2.75
CA GLY A 70 -1.25 -8.27 -2.03
C GLY A 70 -0.37 -9.16 -2.90
N PHE A 71 -0.80 -9.48 -4.11
CA PHE A 71 -0.02 -10.25 -5.09
C PHE A 71 0.85 -9.36 -5.98
N CYS A 72 0.46 -8.09 -6.17
CA CYS A 72 1.00 -7.21 -7.20
C CYS A 72 2.30 -6.49 -6.80
N SER A 73 2.15 -5.45 -5.98
CA SER A 73 3.21 -4.47 -5.68
C SER A 73 3.11 -3.98 -4.23
N VAL A 74 2.35 -4.67 -3.38
CA VAL A 74 2.09 -4.22 -2.00
C VAL A 74 3.38 -4.04 -1.21
N ASN A 75 4.42 -4.87 -1.43
CA ASN A 75 5.67 -4.76 -0.69
C ASN A 75 6.34 -3.40 -0.90
N MET A 76 6.28 -2.89 -2.14
CA MET A 76 6.78 -1.55 -2.50
C MET A 76 5.89 -0.44 -1.92
N ALA A 77 4.57 -0.61 -2.03
CA ALA A 77 3.62 0.35 -1.45
C ALA A 77 3.80 0.44 0.07
N ALA A 78 3.90 -0.69 0.77
CA ALA A 78 4.16 -0.77 2.20
C ALA A 78 5.51 -0.14 2.54
N ALA A 79 6.59 -0.52 1.85
CA ALA A 79 7.92 0.05 2.08
C ALA A 79 7.91 1.59 2.00
N GLY A 80 7.27 2.15 0.97
CA GLY A 80 7.11 3.60 0.84
C GLY A 80 6.21 4.21 1.90
N LEU A 81 5.02 3.64 2.17
CA LEU A 81 4.09 4.16 3.16
C LEU A 81 4.64 4.13 4.59
N TYR A 82 5.48 3.16 4.92
CA TYR A 82 6.20 3.11 6.19
C TYR A 82 7.42 4.04 6.24
N THR A 83 7.94 4.51 5.10
CA THR A 83 9.16 5.32 5.04
C THR A 83 8.86 6.80 4.78
N ILE A 84 8.13 7.13 3.73
CA ILE A 84 7.91 8.51 3.26
C ILE A 84 6.44 8.95 3.22
N GLY A 85 5.50 8.03 3.44
CA GLY A 85 4.07 8.35 3.44
C GLY A 85 3.42 8.28 2.05
N GLY A 86 4.14 7.76 1.07
CA GLY A 86 3.67 7.42 -0.27
C GLY A 86 4.62 6.42 -0.89
N SER A 87 4.48 6.12 -2.17
CA SER A 87 5.32 5.15 -2.88
C SER A 87 5.38 5.48 -4.38
N PHE A 88 5.97 4.61 -5.18
CA PHE A 88 6.02 4.79 -6.63
C PHE A 88 4.65 4.53 -7.30
N TRP A 89 4.49 5.06 -8.53
CA TRP A 89 3.42 4.78 -9.51
C TRP A 89 1.96 5.11 -9.12
N GLU A 90 1.41 4.50 -8.07
CA GLU A 90 0.01 4.72 -7.64
C GLU A 90 -0.11 5.95 -6.72
N PHE A 91 0.98 6.31 -6.07
CA PHE A 91 1.01 7.28 -4.96
C PHE A 91 1.77 8.56 -5.35
N GLY A 92 2.49 8.52 -6.46
CA GLY A 92 3.39 9.57 -6.90
C GLY A 92 4.12 9.22 -8.18
N GLU A 93 4.82 10.20 -8.74
CA GLU A 93 5.60 10.06 -9.95
C GLU A 93 6.75 11.07 -10.00
N PRO A 94 7.77 10.85 -10.85
CA PRO A 94 8.78 11.85 -11.15
C PRO A 94 8.21 13.19 -11.60
N ASP A 95 8.88 14.28 -11.23
CA ASP A 95 8.66 15.59 -11.83
C ASP A 95 9.20 15.63 -13.26
N TRP A 96 8.36 15.23 -14.20
CA TRP A 96 8.70 15.16 -15.62
C TRP A 96 9.13 16.50 -16.24
N GLU A 97 8.80 17.63 -15.61
CA GLU A 97 9.14 18.98 -16.08
C GLU A 97 10.55 19.41 -15.69
N HIS A 98 11.03 18.93 -14.54
CA HIS A 98 12.26 19.45 -13.93
C HIS A 98 13.34 18.39 -13.70
N THR A 99 13.03 17.09 -13.74
CA THR A 99 14.04 16.02 -13.58
C THR A 99 15.14 16.17 -14.61
N LYS A 100 16.40 16.00 -14.17
CA LYS A 100 17.61 15.96 -14.99
C LYS A 100 18.32 14.61 -14.96
N TYR A 101 18.17 13.85 -13.86
CA TYR A 101 18.69 12.49 -13.74
C TYR A 101 17.60 11.55 -13.23
N PHE A 102 17.24 10.57 -14.06
CA PHE A 102 16.14 9.65 -13.78
C PHE A 102 16.62 8.20 -13.64
N MET A 103 16.39 7.62 -12.47
CA MET A 103 16.71 6.21 -12.17
C MET A 103 15.47 5.33 -12.28
N LEU A 104 15.54 4.28 -13.11
CA LEU A 104 14.50 3.26 -13.25
C LEU A 104 14.97 1.93 -12.67
N PHE A 105 14.29 1.43 -11.65
CA PHE A 105 14.61 0.17 -10.97
C PHE A 105 13.58 -0.92 -11.27
N GLY A 106 14.01 -2.02 -11.88
CA GLY A 106 13.17 -3.22 -12.04
C GLY A 106 11.82 -2.98 -12.72
N VAL A 107 11.76 -2.04 -13.66
CA VAL A 107 10.55 -1.77 -14.45
C VAL A 107 10.53 -2.74 -15.63
N ALA A 108 9.68 -3.75 -15.55
CA ALA A 108 9.58 -4.80 -16.56
C ALA A 108 9.05 -4.23 -17.89
N GLU A 109 9.88 -4.31 -18.94
CA GLU A 109 9.56 -3.97 -20.32
C GLU A 109 8.81 -2.65 -20.49
N GLU A 110 7.54 -2.70 -20.90
CA GLU A 110 6.63 -1.56 -21.06
C GLU A 110 5.52 -1.56 -20.01
N HIS A 111 5.62 -2.43 -19.00
CA HIS A 111 4.61 -2.66 -17.97
C HIS A 111 4.70 -1.62 -16.84
N SER A 112 4.43 -0.35 -17.19
CA SER A 112 4.08 0.70 -16.23
C SER A 112 2.62 1.09 -16.42
N SER A 113 1.85 1.20 -15.34
CA SER A 113 0.42 1.53 -15.46
C SER A 113 0.16 3.00 -15.83
N ASN A 114 1.18 3.86 -15.69
CA ASN A 114 1.14 5.25 -16.13
C ASN A 114 1.83 5.35 -17.50
N PRO A 115 1.55 6.39 -18.33
CA PRO A 115 2.08 6.51 -19.68
C PRO A 115 3.58 6.89 -19.70
N LEU A 116 4.42 6.12 -19.00
CA LEU A 116 5.83 6.37 -18.76
C LEU A 116 6.61 6.63 -20.06
N LYS A 117 6.29 5.92 -21.16
CA LYS A 117 6.89 6.18 -22.49
C LYS A 117 6.80 7.64 -22.92
N LYS A 118 5.61 8.25 -22.78
CA LYS A 118 5.37 9.66 -23.15
C LYS A 118 6.28 10.57 -22.34
N HIS A 119 6.42 10.28 -21.05
CA HIS A 119 7.25 11.06 -20.15
C HIS A 119 8.75 10.86 -20.37
N LEU A 120 9.19 9.63 -20.67
CA LEU A 120 10.57 9.35 -21.06
C LEU A 120 10.95 10.10 -22.34
N GLY A 121 10.04 10.20 -23.31
CA GLY A 121 10.22 11.04 -24.50
C GLY A 121 10.51 12.49 -24.14
N LYS A 122 9.69 13.09 -23.26
CA LYS A 122 9.88 14.47 -22.76
C LYS A 122 11.22 14.65 -22.04
N LEU A 123 11.63 13.68 -21.21
CA LEU A 123 12.92 13.72 -20.53
C LEU A 123 14.09 13.70 -21.53
N LYS A 124 14.03 12.84 -22.55
CA LYS A 124 15.05 12.78 -23.61
C LYS A 124 15.12 14.04 -24.44
N GLU A 125 13.98 14.63 -24.80
CA GLU A 125 13.93 15.91 -25.54
C GLU A 125 14.62 17.06 -24.78
N ARG A 126 14.55 17.02 -23.45
CA ARG A 126 15.22 17.98 -22.55
C ARG A 126 16.68 17.65 -22.25
N GLY A 127 17.17 16.48 -22.67
CA GLY A 127 18.53 16.02 -22.37
C GLY A 127 18.73 15.48 -20.96
N ALA A 128 17.66 15.10 -20.25
CA ALA A 128 17.79 14.43 -18.95
C ALA A 128 18.41 13.03 -19.14
N LYS A 129 19.34 12.64 -18.25
CA LYS A 129 19.97 11.32 -18.27
C LYS A 129 19.03 10.28 -17.68
N ILE A 130 18.80 9.20 -18.41
CA ILE A 130 17.97 8.06 -17.99
C ILE A 130 18.87 6.85 -17.74
N VAL A 131 18.89 6.36 -16.50
CA VAL A 131 19.63 5.15 -16.09
C VAL A 131 18.64 4.06 -15.72
N SER A 132 18.74 2.89 -16.36
CA SER A 132 17.88 1.75 -16.09
C SER A 132 18.65 0.60 -15.46
N ILE A 133 18.23 0.19 -14.27
CA ILE A 133 18.76 -0.92 -13.48
C ILE A 133 17.80 -2.09 -13.68
N ASN A 134 18.24 -3.08 -14.46
CA ASN A 134 17.39 -4.18 -14.88
C ASN A 134 18.24 -5.39 -15.33
N PRO A 135 17.92 -6.65 -14.98
CA PRO A 135 18.62 -7.82 -15.52
C PRO A 135 18.52 -7.94 -17.05
N VAL A 136 17.47 -7.39 -17.67
CA VAL A 136 17.24 -7.46 -19.12
C VAL A 136 17.25 -6.08 -19.78
N ARG A 137 17.77 -5.99 -21.01
CA ARG A 137 17.82 -4.76 -21.80
C ARG A 137 16.71 -4.71 -22.87
N SER A 138 15.45 -4.74 -22.44
CA SER A 138 14.27 -4.57 -23.31
C SER A 138 13.37 -3.40 -22.85
N GLY A 139 12.40 -2.99 -23.67
CA GLY A 139 11.45 -1.93 -23.33
C GLY A 139 12.12 -0.61 -22.95
N TYR A 140 11.80 -0.08 -21.76
CA TYR A 140 12.40 1.15 -21.24
C TYR A 140 13.94 1.09 -21.14
N SER A 141 14.51 -0.06 -20.80
CA SER A 141 15.96 -0.24 -20.67
C SER A 141 16.69 -0.20 -22.02
N ALA A 142 15.99 -0.45 -23.14
CA ALA A 142 16.57 -0.36 -24.48
C ALA A 142 16.75 1.10 -24.95
N ILE A 143 15.91 2.02 -24.45
CA ILE A 143 15.96 3.45 -24.80
C ILE A 143 16.66 4.32 -23.74
N ALA A 144 17.03 3.75 -22.59
CA ALA A 144 17.78 4.45 -21.56
C ALA A 144 19.15 4.88 -22.08
N ASP A 145 19.67 6.00 -21.58
CA ASP A 145 21.02 6.47 -21.92
C ASP A 145 22.09 5.55 -21.33
N GLU A 146 21.77 4.92 -20.19
CA GLU A 146 22.60 3.89 -19.57
C GLU A 146 21.73 2.72 -19.09
N TRP A 147 22.15 1.49 -19.41
CA TRP A 147 21.58 0.27 -18.85
C TRP A 147 22.61 -0.41 -17.94
N VAL A 148 22.21 -0.66 -16.70
CA VAL A 148 22.99 -1.38 -15.69
C VAL A 148 22.36 -2.77 -15.53
N GLY A 149 23.02 -3.77 -16.11
CA GLY A 149 22.67 -5.18 -15.93
C GLY A 149 22.98 -5.63 -14.52
N ILE A 150 21.97 -6.10 -13.79
CA ILE A 150 22.09 -6.48 -12.37
C ILE A 150 21.60 -7.92 -12.16
N ARG A 151 22.20 -8.63 -11.20
CA ARG A 151 21.69 -9.92 -10.73
C ARG A 151 20.31 -9.73 -10.05
N PRO A 152 19.26 -10.47 -10.46
CA PRO A 152 17.94 -10.37 -9.82
C PRO A 152 18.01 -10.49 -8.30
N GLY A 153 17.26 -9.65 -7.58
CA GLY A 153 17.21 -9.66 -6.12
C GLY A 153 18.41 -8.98 -5.41
N THR A 154 19.37 -8.42 -6.15
CA THR A 154 20.56 -7.74 -5.58
C THR A 154 20.51 -6.21 -5.69
N ASP A 155 19.41 -5.64 -6.18
CA ASP A 155 19.20 -4.19 -6.30
C ASP A 155 19.39 -3.45 -4.97
N GLY A 156 18.99 -4.06 -3.84
CA GLY A 156 19.24 -3.51 -2.50
C GLY A 156 20.73 -3.33 -2.21
N LEU A 157 21.60 -4.27 -2.60
CA LEU A 157 23.06 -4.12 -2.44
C LEU A 157 23.62 -3.02 -3.33
N PHE A 158 23.12 -2.89 -4.56
CA PHE A 158 23.51 -1.80 -5.45
C PHE A 158 23.16 -0.44 -4.83
N VAL A 159 21.94 -0.28 -4.32
CA VAL A 159 21.49 0.94 -3.64
C VAL A 159 22.29 1.18 -2.35
N ALA A 160 22.57 0.14 -1.56
CA ALA A 160 23.42 0.26 -0.37
C ALA A 160 24.82 0.77 -0.71
N GLY A 161 25.41 0.32 -1.82
CA GLY A 161 26.69 0.82 -2.32
C GLY A 161 26.64 2.29 -2.77
N LEU A 162 25.51 2.74 -3.34
CA LEU A 162 25.31 4.17 -3.63
C LEU A 162 25.23 4.99 -2.33
N ILE A 163 24.47 4.52 -1.34
CA ILE A 163 24.33 5.17 -0.04
C ILE A 163 25.68 5.25 0.69
N HIS A 164 26.46 4.16 0.67
CA HIS A 164 27.81 4.11 1.24
C HIS A 164 28.69 5.25 0.69
N GLU A 165 28.76 5.39 -0.64
CA GLU A 165 29.59 6.41 -1.29
C GLU A 165 29.09 7.84 -1.02
N LEU A 166 27.77 8.06 -0.97
CA LEU A 166 27.19 9.35 -0.62
C LEU A 166 27.50 9.75 0.82
N LEU A 167 27.39 8.82 1.78
CA LEU A 167 27.73 9.06 3.18
C LEU A 167 29.24 9.31 3.36
N LYS A 168 30.07 8.49 2.72
CA LYS A 168 31.54 8.59 2.79
C LYS A 168 32.07 9.92 2.25
N SER A 169 31.44 10.43 1.20
CA SER A 169 31.79 11.73 0.59
C SER A 169 31.11 12.93 1.25
N GLY A 170 30.17 12.71 2.19
CA GLY A 170 29.40 13.77 2.84
C GLY A 170 28.31 14.39 1.94
N ASN A 171 28.01 13.78 0.79
CA ASN A 171 27.00 14.24 -0.16
C ASN A 171 25.59 13.80 0.25
N VAL A 172 25.15 14.27 1.43
CA VAL A 172 23.82 14.03 1.99
C VAL A 172 23.26 15.31 2.61
N ASP A 173 21.94 15.48 2.59
CA ASP A 173 21.30 16.70 3.10
C ASP A 173 21.03 16.67 4.59
N LEU A 174 22.03 16.98 5.39
CA LEU A 174 21.90 16.92 6.85
C LEU A 174 20.79 17.85 7.39
N ASP A 175 20.57 19.02 6.77
CA ASP A 175 19.54 19.97 7.21
C ASP A 175 18.13 19.49 6.85
N TYR A 176 17.95 18.85 5.69
CA TYR A 176 16.68 18.23 5.30
C TYR A 176 16.38 17.02 6.18
N LEU A 177 17.37 16.17 6.45
CA LEU A 177 17.24 15.01 7.33
C LEU A 177 16.86 15.43 8.75
N ALA A 178 17.50 16.47 9.30
CA ALA A 178 17.18 16.98 10.63
C ALA A 178 15.77 17.61 10.70
N ARG A 179 15.27 18.19 9.61
CA ARG A 179 13.97 18.87 9.56
C ARG A 179 12.78 17.97 9.28
N TYR A 180 12.95 16.95 8.43
CA TYR A 180 11.82 16.21 7.87
C TYR A 180 11.91 14.69 8.05
N ALA A 181 13.01 14.18 8.61
CA ALA A 181 13.17 12.78 8.94
C ALA A 181 13.36 12.58 10.45
N ASN A 182 13.19 11.34 10.91
CA ASN A 182 13.50 10.97 12.29
C ASN A 182 15.00 10.88 12.59
N ALA A 183 15.85 11.57 11.81
CA ALA A 183 17.31 11.54 11.90
C ALA A 183 17.86 11.89 13.28
N SER A 184 17.23 12.86 13.96
CA SER A 184 17.61 13.36 15.27
C SER A 184 16.94 12.63 16.45
N TRP A 185 15.99 11.73 16.17
CA TRP A 185 15.26 11.04 17.21
C TRP A 185 16.20 10.07 17.92
N LEU A 186 16.23 10.14 19.25
CA LEU A 186 17.11 9.31 20.07
C LEU A 186 16.57 7.89 20.17
N VAL A 187 17.40 6.92 19.84
CA VAL A 187 17.16 5.48 19.95
C VAL A 187 17.88 4.97 21.18
N ILE A 188 17.17 4.27 22.07
CA ILE A 188 17.71 3.71 23.32
C ILE A 188 18.75 2.64 22.99
N ASP A 189 19.98 2.86 23.42
CA ASP A 189 21.11 1.95 23.24
C ASP A 189 21.48 1.28 24.57
N ASP A 190 20.60 0.38 25.00
CA ASP A 190 20.81 -0.45 26.19
C ASP A 190 20.38 -1.90 25.91
N PRO A 191 21.31 -2.78 25.51
CA PRO A 191 20.99 -4.17 25.13
C PRO A 191 20.31 -5.01 26.21
N GLU A 192 20.40 -4.64 27.49
CA GLU A 192 19.74 -5.35 28.58
C GLU A 192 18.31 -4.84 28.82
N SER A 193 17.97 -3.65 28.32
CA SER A 193 16.64 -3.05 28.45
C SER A 193 15.61 -3.74 27.53
N ASP A 194 14.36 -3.81 27.98
CA ASP A 194 13.21 -4.20 27.17
C ASP A 194 12.86 -3.15 26.10
N ASP A 195 13.38 -1.92 26.25
CA ASP A 195 13.18 -0.81 25.32
C ASP A 195 14.36 -0.62 24.35
N HIS A 196 15.33 -1.53 24.33
CA HIS A 196 16.48 -1.45 23.42
C HIS A 196 16.02 -1.23 21.97
N GLY A 197 16.58 -0.23 21.29
CA GLY A 197 16.24 0.11 19.91
C GLY A 197 14.90 0.84 19.74
N LEU A 198 14.14 1.08 20.79
CA LEU A 198 12.96 1.96 20.71
C LEU A 198 13.40 3.42 20.80
N PHE A 199 12.59 4.32 20.27
CA PHE A 199 12.84 5.74 20.43
C PHE A 199 12.58 6.16 21.87
N ALA A 200 13.48 6.95 22.45
CA ALA A 200 13.28 7.59 23.75
C ALA A 200 12.13 8.61 23.67
N ARG A 201 11.31 8.69 24.72
CA ARG A 201 10.13 9.56 24.77
C ARG A 201 10.04 10.35 26.06
N ASP A 202 9.38 11.50 25.99
CA ASP A 202 8.92 12.24 27.16
C ASP A 202 7.61 11.68 27.73
N ASP A 203 7.10 12.30 28.79
CA ASP A 203 5.85 11.92 29.47
C ASP A 203 4.60 12.07 28.59
N GLU A 204 4.69 12.82 27.48
CA GLU A 204 3.61 13.03 26.51
C GLU A 204 3.70 12.08 25.30
N ASP A 205 4.59 11.08 25.34
CA ASP A 205 4.88 10.13 24.26
C ASP A 205 5.52 10.79 23.02
N ASN A 206 6.09 11.99 23.15
CA ASN A 206 6.83 12.61 22.05
C ASN A 206 8.25 12.04 21.97
N PRO A 207 8.78 11.79 20.76
CA PRO A 207 10.17 11.37 20.58
C PRO A 207 11.14 12.46 21.06
N LEU A 208 12.20 12.05 21.76
CA LEU A 208 13.24 12.96 22.26
C LEU A 208 14.37 13.16 21.26
N CYS A 209 14.98 14.35 21.29
CA CYS A 209 16.25 14.66 20.65
C CYS A 209 17.13 15.51 21.59
N TYR A 210 18.42 15.63 21.26
CA TYR A 210 19.31 16.57 21.95
C TYR A 210 19.41 17.88 21.18
N ASP A 211 18.97 18.99 21.78
CA ASP A 211 19.11 20.33 21.18
C ASP A 211 20.47 20.93 21.52
N LYS A 212 21.27 21.21 20.48
CA LYS A 212 22.62 21.77 20.63
C LYS A 212 22.61 23.19 21.18
N THR A 213 21.51 23.92 21.04
CA THR A 213 21.41 25.32 21.50
C THR A 213 21.18 25.38 23.00
N SER A 214 20.12 24.72 23.49
CA SER A 214 19.78 24.66 24.91
C SER A 214 20.63 23.65 25.70
N LYS A 215 21.32 22.74 25.01
CA LYS A 215 22.16 21.66 25.57
C LYS A 215 21.39 20.69 26.48
N THR A 216 20.11 20.48 26.17
CA THR A 216 19.23 19.57 26.90
C THR A 216 18.49 18.64 25.96
N LEU A 217 17.89 17.59 26.52
CA LEU A 217 16.87 16.79 25.85
C LEU A 217 15.59 17.59 25.72
N VAL A 218 14.97 17.53 24.54
CA VAL A 218 13.69 18.15 24.22
C VAL A 218 12.90 17.26 23.27
N SER A 219 11.61 17.51 23.13
CA SER A 219 10.80 16.89 22.07
C SER A 219 11.37 17.23 20.69
N ALA A 220 11.55 16.20 19.86
CA ALA A 220 12.00 16.29 18.49
C ALA A 220 10.94 16.88 17.54
N LEU A 221 9.73 17.14 18.05
CA LEU A 221 8.62 17.72 17.29
C LEU A 221 8.53 19.25 17.42
N LEU A 222 9.46 19.88 18.14
CA LEU A 222 9.52 21.33 18.28
C LEU A 222 10.00 22.00 16.97
N PRO A 223 9.43 23.15 16.57
CA PRO A 223 9.71 23.80 15.28
C PRO A 223 11.11 24.40 15.15
N ASP A 224 11.70 24.87 16.25
CA ASP A 224 12.92 25.68 16.28
C ASP A 224 14.00 25.06 17.19
N ILE A 225 14.45 23.86 16.83
CA ILE A 225 15.51 23.14 17.54
C ILE A 225 16.75 22.96 16.67
N ALA A 226 17.93 23.07 17.27
CA ALA A 226 19.19 22.72 16.63
C ALA A 226 19.54 21.27 16.97
N ALA A 227 18.74 20.33 16.48
CA ALA A 227 18.84 18.92 16.87
C ALA A 227 20.20 18.30 16.47
N ALA A 228 20.78 17.51 17.37
CA ALA A 228 21.93 16.67 17.07
C ALA A 228 21.48 15.40 16.31
N ILE A 229 22.18 15.10 15.23
CA ILE A 229 21.95 13.89 14.40
C ILE A 229 23.07 12.85 14.54
N VAL A 230 24.10 13.17 15.33
CA VAL A 230 25.19 12.28 15.77
C VAL A 230 25.58 12.64 17.20
N GLY A 231 26.10 11.67 17.94
CA GLY A 231 26.51 11.76 19.33
C GLY A 231 25.92 10.66 20.20
N GLU A 232 26.46 10.53 21.41
CA GLU A 232 25.92 9.70 22.47
C GLU A 232 25.35 10.61 23.57
N PHE A 233 24.13 10.31 24.01
CA PHE A 233 23.41 11.13 24.97
C PHE A 233 22.90 10.27 26.12
N LYS A 234 22.90 10.83 27.32
CA LYS A 234 22.31 10.22 28.51
C LYS A 234 20.87 10.69 28.67
N LEU A 235 19.96 9.73 28.81
CA LEU A 235 18.56 9.98 29.19
C LEU A 235 18.46 10.28 30.69
N ASP A 236 17.34 10.87 31.11
CA ASP A 236 17.11 11.26 32.52
C ASP A 236 17.11 10.06 33.48
N ASP A 237 16.76 8.87 32.98
CA ASP A 237 16.80 7.61 33.72
C ASP A 237 18.19 6.93 33.71
N GLY A 238 19.19 7.54 33.09
CA GLY A 238 20.58 7.09 33.04
C GLY A 238 20.92 6.16 31.86
N ARG A 239 19.94 5.72 31.06
CA ARG A 239 20.18 4.92 29.84
C ARG A 239 20.92 5.74 28.78
N ASN A 240 21.65 5.05 27.90
CA ASN A 240 22.28 5.67 26.74
C ASN A 240 21.29 5.72 25.58
N ALA A 241 21.40 6.76 24.76
CA ALA A 241 20.68 6.84 23.50
C ALA A 241 21.52 7.54 22.43
N VAL A 242 21.29 7.16 21.17
CA VAL A 242 21.98 7.71 19.99
C VAL A 242 20.97 8.14 18.94
N PRO A 243 21.24 9.20 18.14
CA PRO A 243 20.33 9.60 17.08
C PRO A 243 20.18 8.50 16.01
N ALA A 244 18.98 8.36 15.45
CA ALA A 244 18.69 7.39 14.40
C ALA A 244 19.61 7.49 13.18
N PHE A 245 20.02 8.70 12.80
CA PHE A 245 20.95 8.92 11.68
C PHE A 245 22.36 8.38 11.96
N GLN A 246 22.82 8.39 13.22
CA GLN A 246 24.08 7.75 13.58
C GLN A 246 24.02 6.25 13.33
N LEU A 247 22.94 5.58 13.73
CA LEU A 247 22.76 4.15 13.47
C LEU A 247 22.68 3.86 11.97
N LEU A 248 21.93 4.67 11.20
CA LEU A 248 21.85 4.56 9.74
C LEU A 248 23.23 4.71 9.08
N SER A 249 23.98 5.74 9.46
CA SER A 249 25.27 6.03 8.85
C SER A 249 26.29 4.95 9.17
N GLN A 250 26.36 4.47 10.42
CA GLN A 250 27.19 3.32 10.79
C GLN A 250 26.82 2.06 10.02
N HIS A 251 25.52 1.80 9.82
CA HIS A 251 25.04 0.64 9.07
C HIS A 251 25.52 0.65 7.62
N PHE A 252 25.36 1.76 6.90
CA PHE A 252 25.71 1.83 5.47
C PHE A 252 27.19 2.14 5.20
N LEU A 253 27.92 2.68 6.18
CA LEU A 253 29.38 2.83 6.11
C LEU A 253 30.14 1.53 6.38
N ASP A 254 29.44 0.44 6.75
CA ASP A 254 30.03 -0.89 6.83
C ASP A 254 30.72 -1.27 5.51
N GLU A 255 31.93 -1.83 5.61
CA GLU A 255 32.75 -2.20 4.45
C GLU A 255 32.08 -3.29 3.59
N GLY A 256 31.14 -4.07 4.14
CA GLY A 256 30.33 -5.03 3.41
C GLY A 256 29.36 -4.41 2.39
N TYR A 257 29.10 -3.11 2.49
CA TYR A 257 28.33 -2.33 1.51
C TYR A 257 29.20 -1.47 0.60
N ALA A 258 30.52 -1.41 0.81
CA ALA A 258 31.40 -0.69 -0.10
C ALA A 258 31.27 -1.25 -1.54
N PRO A 259 31.40 -0.40 -2.59
CA PRO A 259 31.27 -0.84 -3.97
C PRO A 259 32.10 -2.09 -4.33
N ASP A 260 33.33 -2.17 -3.81
CA ASP A 260 34.25 -3.30 -4.04
C ASP A 260 33.77 -4.60 -3.36
N ALA A 261 32.98 -4.51 -2.28
CA ALA A 261 32.42 -5.66 -1.56
C ALA A 261 31.08 -6.16 -2.13
N VAL A 262 30.36 -5.32 -2.89
CA VAL A 262 29.06 -5.71 -3.49
C VAL A 262 29.18 -6.13 -4.95
N THR A 263 30.26 -5.76 -5.65
CA THR A 263 30.42 -5.94 -7.10
C THR A 263 30.23 -7.38 -7.58
N GLU A 264 30.81 -8.37 -6.89
CA GLU A 264 30.68 -9.79 -7.26
C GLU A 264 29.23 -10.30 -7.11
N ARG A 265 28.55 -9.86 -6.05
CA ARG A 265 27.18 -10.28 -5.75
C ARG A 265 26.18 -9.63 -6.71
N THR A 266 26.34 -8.35 -7.00
CA THR A 266 25.43 -7.61 -7.89
C THR A 266 25.70 -7.86 -9.37
N GLY A 267 26.93 -8.21 -9.73
CA GLY A 267 27.41 -8.24 -11.11
C GLY A 267 27.69 -6.85 -11.69
N VAL A 268 27.58 -5.78 -10.89
CA VAL A 268 27.82 -4.39 -11.31
C VAL A 268 29.24 -3.98 -10.90
N PRO A 269 30.09 -3.49 -11.83
CA PRO A 269 31.44 -3.05 -11.48
C PRO A 269 31.46 -1.95 -10.40
N ALA A 270 32.39 -2.05 -9.44
CA ALA A 270 32.53 -1.07 -8.36
C ALA A 270 32.68 0.38 -8.89
N GLU A 271 33.45 0.57 -9.95
CA GLU A 271 33.63 1.89 -10.60
C GLU A 271 32.32 2.45 -11.18
N THR A 272 31.41 1.59 -11.64
CA THR A 272 30.08 2.02 -12.09
C THR A 272 29.24 2.50 -10.91
N ILE A 273 29.28 1.80 -9.77
CA ILE A 273 28.56 2.20 -8.54
C ILE A 273 29.09 3.55 -8.04
N LYS A 274 30.42 3.69 -7.91
CA LYS A 274 31.08 4.94 -7.49
C LYS A 274 30.72 6.12 -8.42
N ARG A 275 30.77 5.90 -9.74
CA ARG A 275 30.40 6.93 -10.73
C ARG A 275 28.93 7.33 -10.61
N ILE A 276 28.00 6.38 -10.55
CA ILE A 276 26.58 6.70 -10.43
C ILE A 276 26.31 7.47 -9.12
N ALA A 277 26.93 7.07 -8.01
CA ALA A 277 26.82 7.82 -6.75
C ALA A 277 27.32 9.27 -6.89
N ALA A 278 28.45 9.48 -7.54
CA ALA A 278 29.00 10.82 -7.80
C ALA A 278 28.10 11.65 -8.75
N GLU A 279 27.53 11.04 -9.78
CA GLU A 279 26.59 11.71 -10.69
C GLU A 279 25.29 12.11 -9.99
N LEU A 280 24.76 11.24 -9.11
CA LEU A 280 23.59 11.54 -8.27
C LEU A 280 23.88 12.70 -7.33
N ALA A 281 25.04 12.69 -6.65
CA ALA A 281 25.48 13.80 -5.80
C ALA A 281 25.59 15.11 -6.59
N HIS A 282 26.32 15.11 -7.71
CA HIS A 282 26.47 16.28 -8.55
C HIS A 282 25.11 16.84 -9.00
N THR A 283 24.23 15.98 -9.51
CA THR A 283 22.91 16.42 -9.98
C THR A 283 22.04 16.95 -8.83
N ALA A 284 22.09 16.33 -7.65
CA ALA A 284 21.27 16.73 -6.52
C ALA A 284 21.74 18.04 -5.87
N PHE A 285 23.05 18.26 -5.75
CA PHE A 285 23.60 19.36 -4.95
C PHE A 285 24.20 20.51 -5.77
N GLU A 286 24.76 20.24 -6.95
CA GLU A 286 25.39 21.27 -7.80
C GLU A 286 24.45 21.81 -8.88
N GLU A 287 23.40 21.06 -9.20
CA GLU A 287 22.43 21.38 -10.25
C GLU A 287 21.04 21.76 -9.72
N GLU A 288 21.02 22.27 -8.48
CA GLU A 288 19.82 22.68 -7.74
C GLU A 288 18.90 23.60 -8.56
N ILE A 289 17.59 23.37 -8.44
CA ILE A 289 16.54 24.16 -9.06
C ILE A 289 15.95 25.10 -8.03
N SER A 290 15.71 26.35 -8.41
CA SER A 290 15.00 27.32 -7.59
C SER A 290 13.80 27.85 -8.37
N LEU A 291 12.59 27.59 -7.87
CA LEU A 291 11.35 28.12 -8.43
C LEU A 291 10.87 29.31 -7.59
N ASP A 292 10.34 30.34 -8.26
CA ASP A 292 9.72 31.51 -7.63
C ASP A 292 8.31 31.19 -7.10
N ILE A 293 8.22 30.15 -6.27
CA ILE A 293 7.02 29.68 -5.58
C ILE A 293 7.31 29.77 -4.09
N ALA A 294 6.66 30.72 -3.41
CA ALA A 294 6.75 30.85 -1.97
C ALA A 294 5.82 29.84 -1.29
N TRP A 295 6.21 29.32 -0.14
CA TRP A 295 5.40 28.40 0.65
C TRP A 295 5.71 28.53 2.15
N THR A 296 4.82 28.00 2.98
CA THR A 296 5.00 27.98 4.44
C THR A 296 5.06 26.55 4.92
N ASP A 297 6.09 26.24 5.72
CA ASP A 297 6.22 24.91 6.28
C ASP A 297 5.37 24.73 7.56
N TRP A 298 5.34 23.49 8.05
CA TRP A 298 4.59 23.07 9.23
C TRP A 298 4.93 23.87 10.50
N ALA A 299 6.14 24.41 10.60
CA ALA A 299 6.62 25.21 11.71
C ALA A 299 6.24 26.69 11.58
N GLY A 300 5.57 27.08 10.49
CA GLY A 300 5.20 28.46 10.20
C GLY A 300 6.31 29.28 9.57
N ARG A 301 7.43 28.66 9.18
CA ARG A 301 8.55 29.36 8.52
C ARG A 301 8.19 29.59 7.06
N LYS A 302 8.33 30.83 6.61
CA LYS A 302 8.07 31.22 5.24
C LYS A 302 9.33 31.03 4.39
N HIS A 303 9.19 30.28 3.30
CA HIS A 303 10.20 30.08 2.28
C HIS A 303 9.83 30.92 1.06
N GLU A 304 10.68 31.88 0.67
CA GLU A 304 10.38 32.78 -0.46
C GLU A 304 10.47 32.08 -1.82
N LYS A 305 11.20 30.96 -1.88
CA LYS A 305 11.37 30.14 -3.08
C LYS A 305 11.25 28.66 -2.73
N THR A 306 10.95 27.86 -3.75
CA THR A 306 10.93 26.40 -3.65
C THR A 306 12.20 25.86 -4.27
N THR A 307 13.05 25.27 -3.44
CA THR A 307 14.28 24.59 -3.85
C THR A 307 13.98 23.17 -4.32
N GLY A 308 14.70 22.68 -5.33
CA GLY A 308 14.50 21.36 -5.90
C GLY A 308 15.80 20.69 -6.29
N ARG A 309 15.80 19.36 -6.25
CA ARG A 309 16.96 18.54 -6.54
C ARG A 309 16.60 17.59 -7.66
N PRO A 310 17.12 17.80 -8.88
CA PRO A 310 16.56 17.21 -10.09
C PRO A 310 16.93 15.75 -10.35
N VAL A 311 16.98 14.95 -9.28
CA VAL A 311 17.12 13.51 -9.30
C VAL A 311 15.78 12.89 -8.94
N SER A 312 15.22 12.07 -9.82
CA SER A 312 14.00 11.32 -9.53
C SER A 312 14.20 9.83 -9.76
N MET A 313 13.38 9.03 -9.09
CA MET A 313 13.47 7.58 -9.10
C MET A 313 12.09 6.97 -9.33
N HIS A 314 12.06 5.86 -10.06
CA HIS A 314 10.87 5.04 -10.23
C HIS A 314 11.23 3.57 -10.13
N ALA A 315 10.48 2.83 -9.34
CA ALA A 315 10.62 1.38 -9.22
C ALA A 315 9.29 0.68 -9.51
N MET A 316 9.38 -0.57 -9.97
CA MET A 316 8.21 -1.44 -10.21
C MET A 316 8.47 -2.90 -9.79
N ARG A 317 7.62 -3.82 -10.25
CA ARG A 317 7.51 -5.22 -9.80
C ARG A 317 8.81 -6.02 -9.82
N GLY A 318 9.77 -5.71 -10.70
CA GLY A 318 11.08 -6.38 -10.72
C GLY A 318 11.85 -6.21 -9.40
N ILE A 319 11.53 -5.17 -8.62
CA ILE A 319 12.09 -4.97 -7.27
C ILE A 319 11.20 -5.60 -6.19
N SER A 320 9.87 -5.44 -6.31
CA SER A 320 8.95 -5.82 -5.24
C SER A 320 8.60 -7.31 -5.17
N ALA A 321 8.82 -8.05 -6.26
CA ALA A 321 8.45 -9.46 -6.40
C ALA A 321 9.52 -10.44 -5.87
N HIS A 322 10.46 -9.94 -5.06
CA HIS A 322 11.44 -10.73 -4.32
C HIS A 322 11.11 -10.76 -2.83
N SER A 323 11.52 -11.81 -2.11
CA SER A 323 11.29 -11.88 -0.66
C SER A 323 11.95 -10.75 0.12
N ASN A 324 13.04 -10.16 -0.40
CA ASN A 324 13.74 -9.01 0.16
C ASN A 324 13.24 -7.65 -0.41
N GLY A 325 12.18 -7.67 -1.21
CA GLY A 325 11.68 -6.51 -1.95
C GLY A 325 11.18 -5.37 -1.08
N PHE A 326 10.64 -5.67 0.12
CA PHE A 326 10.24 -4.64 1.09
C PHE A 326 11.45 -3.78 1.52
N HIS A 327 12.53 -4.43 1.95
CA HIS A 327 13.74 -3.73 2.38
C HIS A 327 14.43 -3.02 1.22
N THR A 328 14.50 -3.64 0.05
CA THR A 328 15.06 -3.00 -1.15
C THR A 328 14.29 -1.72 -1.51
N CYS A 329 12.96 -1.75 -1.50
CA CYS A 329 12.16 -0.55 -1.76
C CYS A 329 12.36 0.52 -0.67
N ARG A 330 12.50 0.13 0.60
CA ARG A 330 12.86 1.07 1.68
C ARG A 330 14.22 1.71 1.44
N MET A 331 15.24 0.95 1.00
CA MET A 331 16.56 1.51 0.68
C MET A 331 16.49 2.55 -0.44
N ILE A 332 15.71 2.30 -1.49
CA ILE A 332 15.53 3.28 -2.59
C ILE A 332 14.91 4.57 -2.05
N HIS A 333 13.89 4.48 -1.19
CA HIS A 333 13.30 5.66 -0.57
C HIS A 333 14.26 6.35 0.42
N VAL A 334 15.06 5.60 1.18
CA VAL A 334 16.12 6.18 2.03
C VAL A 334 17.15 6.93 1.17
N LEU A 335 17.57 6.39 0.03
CA LEU A 335 18.43 7.09 -0.92
C LEU A 335 17.79 8.42 -1.39
N GLN A 336 16.49 8.43 -1.72
CA GLN A 336 15.78 9.65 -2.09
C GLN A 336 15.76 10.68 -0.94
N VAL A 337 15.56 10.23 0.29
CA VAL A 337 15.53 11.08 1.50
C VAL A 337 16.92 11.66 1.80
N LEU A 338 17.99 10.86 1.69
CA LEU A 338 19.39 11.32 1.85
C LEU A 338 19.77 12.40 0.81
N LEU A 339 19.27 12.26 -0.41
CA LEU A 339 19.47 13.24 -1.48
C LEU A 339 18.52 14.44 -1.41
N GLY A 340 17.53 14.47 -0.50
CA GLY A 340 16.56 15.58 -0.42
C GLY A 340 15.62 15.69 -1.63
N THR A 341 15.29 14.57 -2.25
CA THR A 341 14.58 14.51 -3.56
C THR A 341 13.09 14.17 -3.46
N ILE A 342 12.54 14.11 -2.23
CA ILE A 342 11.13 13.81 -2.01
C ILE A 342 10.30 15.10 -2.05
N ASP A 343 9.35 15.08 -2.98
CA ASP A 343 8.32 16.09 -3.25
C ASP A 343 8.84 17.50 -3.52
N CYS A 344 10.00 17.60 -4.16
CA CYS A 344 10.61 18.87 -4.58
C CYS A 344 10.71 18.96 -6.12
N PRO A 345 10.93 20.15 -6.70
CA PRO A 345 11.13 20.33 -8.13
C PRO A 345 12.23 19.41 -8.67
N GLY A 346 11.88 18.65 -9.70
CA GLY A 346 12.77 17.69 -10.36
C GLY A 346 12.94 16.35 -9.63
N GLY A 347 12.39 16.22 -8.43
CA GLY A 347 12.39 15.01 -7.62
C GLY A 347 11.19 14.08 -7.89
N PHE A 348 10.94 13.17 -6.96
CA PHE A 348 9.69 12.39 -6.90
C PHE A 348 8.58 13.27 -6.30
N ARG A 349 7.35 13.21 -6.80
CA ARG A 349 6.22 14.03 -6.32
C ARG A 349 5.01 13.20 -5.92
N TYR A 350 4.36 13.55 -4.82
CA TYR A 350 3.13 12.87 -4.38
C TYR A 350 1.93 13.27 -5.22
N LYS A 351 1.06 12.30 -5.51
CA LYS A 351 -0.28 12.50 -6.05
C LYS A 351 -1.29 12.54 -4.90
N PRO A 352 -2.21 13.53 -4.82
CA PRO A 352 -3.29 13.49 -3.82
C PRO A 352 -4.08 12.18 -3.90
N PRO A 353 -4.47 11.56 -2.76
CA PRO A 353 -4.50 12.11 -1.41
C PRO A 353 -3.25 11.80 -0.57
N TYR A 354 -2.09 11.58 -1.21
CA TYR A 354 -0.79 11.38 -0.56
C TYR A 354 -0.06 12.71 -0.38
N PRO A 355 0.88 12.82 0.57
CA PRO A 355 1.34 11.77 1.48
C PRO A 355 0.39 11.47 2.66
N LYS A 356 0.51 10.27 3.22
CA LYS A 356 -0.12 9.80 4.46
C LYS A 356 0.89 9.84 5.61
N GLN A 357 0.39 9.81 6.85
CA GLN A 357 1.26 9.68 8.02
C GLN A 357 2.13 8.41 7.94
N THR A 358 3.31 8.49 8.54
CA THR A 358 4.35 7.46 8.62
C THR A 358 4.68 7.10 10.08
N PRO A 359 4.51 5.85 10.51
CA PRO A 359 3.68 4.81 9.89
C PRO A 359 2.22 5.25 9.73
N PRO A 360 1.46 4.69 8.77
CA PRO A 360 0.04 5.03 8.64
C PRO A 360 -0.78 4.63 9.88
N TRP A 361 -1.75 5.47 10.24
CA TRP A 361 -2.59 5.29 11.44
C TRP A 361 -3.54 4.09 11.36
N LEU A 362 -4.01 3.75 10.15
CA LEU A 362 -5.04 2.73 9.98
C LEU A 362 -4.52 1.36 10.39
N LYS A 363 -5.14 0.75 11.40
CA LYS A 363 -4.81 -0.61 11.87
C LYS A 363 -5.74 -1.66 11.27
N PRO A 364 -5.26 -2.90 11.07
CA PRO A 364 -6.13 -3.97 10.61
C PRO A 364 -7.20 -4.27 11.66
N SER A 365 -8.46 -4.32 11.24
CA SER A 365 -9.58 -4.73 12.08
C SER A 365 -9.91 -6.20 11.84
N GLY A 366 -10.39 -6.89 12.87
CA GLY A 366 -10.73 -8.30 12.77
C GLY A 366 -10.45 -9.13 14.02
N LYS A 367 -9.86 -8.54 15.07
CA LYS A 367 -9.68 -9.21 16.36
C LYS A 367 -11.03 -9.67 16.89
N ARG A 368 -11.21 -10.98 17.02
CA ARG A 368 -12.50 -11.58 17.40
C ARG A 368 -12.76 -11.67 18.89
N ALA A 369 -11.81 -11.29 19.73
CA ALA A 369 -12.04 -11.11 21.15
C ALA A 369 -12.95 -9.88 21.38
N GLY A 370 -14.21 -9.96 20.95
CA GLY A 370 -15.17 -8.86 21.02
C GLY A 370 -16.36 -8.92 20.03
N ASN A 371 -16.23 -9.58 18.86
CA ASN A 371 -17.30 -9.58 17.85
C ASN A 371 -18.34 -10.67 18.13
N ARG A 372 -19.62 -10.31 18.21
CA ARG A 372 -20.71 -11.30 18.29
C ARG A 372 -21.03 -11.85 16.90
N LEU A 373 -21.71 -12.99 16.86
CA LEU A 373 -22.20 -13.57 15.61
C LEU A 373 -23.10 -12.58 14.88
N ALA A 374 -22.99 -12.55 13.54
CA ALA A 374 -23.75 -11.67 12.66
C ALA A 374 -23.60 -10.15 12.87
N GLU A 375 -22.60 -9.67 13.60
CA GLU A 375 -22.31 -8.23 13.73
C GLU A 375 -21.27 -7.73 12.69
N PRO A 376 -21.34 -6.46 12.26
CA PRO A 376 -20.32 -5.84 11.43
C PRO A 376 -18.92 -5.87 12.08
N LEU A 377 -17.87 -5.83 11.26
CA LEU A 377 -16.53 -5.54 11.76
C LEU A 377 -16.42 -4.11 12.30
N GLY A 378 -15.62 -3.93 13.36
CA GLY A 378 -15.36 -2.62 13.96
C GLY A 378 -14.56 -1.64 13.09
N GLY A 379 -14.07 -2.07 11.92
CA GLY A 379 -13.29 -1.22 11.02
C GLY A 379 -12.80 -1.97 9.78
N PRO A 380 -11.95 -1.31 8.96
CA PRO A 380 -11.40 -1.90 7.73
C PRO A 380 -10.53 -3.14 7.97
N HIS A 381 -10.64 -4.13 7.07
CA HIS A 381 -9.89 -5.38 7.13
C HIS A 381 -8.37 -5.22 6.99
N LEU A 382 -7.94 -4.20 6.24
CA LEU A 382 -6.55 -3.94 5.87
C LEU A 382 -6.03 -2.75 6.66
N GLY A 383 -4.72 -2.73 6.93
CA GLY A 383 -4.08 -1.65 7.66
C GLY A 383 -2.56 -1.84 7.77
N PHE A 384 -1.95 -1.06 8.64
CA PHE A 384 -0.51 -0.92 8.80
C PHE A 384 -0.15 -1.15 10.28
N PRO A 385 0.20 -2.39 10.66
CA PRO A 385 0.69 -2.71 12.00
C PRO A 385 1.85 -1.81 12.41
N ALA A 386 1.81 -1.26 13.63
CA ALA A 386 2.90 -0.55 14.28
C ALA A 386 3.60 -1.37 15.36
N GLY A 387 3.14 -2.61 15.60
CA GLY A 387 3.77 -3.56 16.51
C GLY A 387 2.97 -4.86 16.62
N PRO A 388 3.43 -5.81 17.45
CA PRO A 388 2.76 -7.10 17.63
C PRO A 388 1.34 -6.99 18.20
N ASP A 389 1.05 -5.94 18.97
CA ASP A 389 -0.29 -5.63 19.47
C ASP A 389 -1.32 -5.42 18.35
N ASP A 390 -0.91 -5.10 17.13
CA ASP A 390 -1.83 -4.94 16.00
C ASP A 390 -2.13 -6.26 15.26
N LEU A 391 -1.51 -7.39 15.65
CA LEU A 391 -1.69 -8.68 14.97
C LEU A 391 -3.08 -9.27 15.18
N LEU A 392 -3.58 -9.94 14.14
CA LEU A 392 -4.82 -10.71 14.13
C LEU A 392 -4.53 -12.18 14.42
N VAL A 393 -4.13 -12.45 15.67
CA VAL A 393 -3.83 -13.79 16.19
C VAL A 393 -4.68 -14.12 17.40
N ASN A 394 -4.93 -15.42 17.60
CA ASN A 394 -5.54 -15.93 18.83
C ASN A 394 -4.56 -15.83 20.01
N PRO A 395 -5.01 -16.01 21.27
CA PRO A 395 -4.11 -16.06 22.42
C PRO A 395 -2.99 -17.12 22.30
N SER A 396 -3.21 -18.16 21.49
CA SER A 396 -2.21 -19.18 21.15
C SER A 396 -1.21 -18.76 20.06
N GLY A 397 -1.30 -17.53 19.54
CA GLY A 397 -0.48 -17.03 18.43
C GLY A 397 -0.92 -17.53 17.04
N SER A 398 -1.98 -18.35 16.93
CA SER A 398 -2.45 -18.84 15.63
C SER A 398 -3.21 -17.77 14.83
N PRO A 399 -3.14 -17.77 13.49
CA PRO A 399 -3.79 -16.74 12.67
C PRO A 399 -5.33 -16.73 12.80
N GLN A 400 -5.94 -15.53 12.72
CA GLN A 400 -7.40 -15.37 12.71
C GLN A 400 -8.01 -15.23 11.31
N ARG A 401 -7.19 -14.96 10.30
CA ARG A 401 -7.61 -14.86 8.90
C ARG A 401 -7.23 -16.10 8.11
N ILE A 402 -8.04 -16.46 7.11
CA ILE A 402 -7.79 -17.59 6.21
C ILE A 402 -6.56 -17.36 5.32
N ASP A 403 -6.25 -16.11 4.98
CA ASP A 403 -5.05 -15.73 4.23
C ASP A 403 -3.83 -15.53 5.13
N LYS A 404 -3.99 -15.69 6.45
CA LYS A 404 -2.95 -15.51 7.47
C LYS A 404 -2.28 -14.13 7.48
N ALA A 405 -2.86 -13.13 6.80
CA ALA A 405 -2.38 -11.76 6.86
C ALA A 405 -2.48 -11.23 8.29
N PHE A 406 -1.54 -10.36 8.69
CA PHE A 406 -1.44 -9.79 10.04
C PHE A 406 -1.24 -10.84 11.14
N SER A 407 -0.57 -11.96 10.82
CA SER A 407 -0.19 -12.99 11.80
C SER A 407 1.33 -13.05 11.98
N TRP A 408 1.83 -13.90 12.88
CA TRP A 408 3.28 -14.14 13.00
C TRP A 408 3.93 -14.75 11.74
N GLU A 409 3.15 -15.26 10.78
CA GLU A 409 3.65 -15.68 9.46
C GLU A 409 3.88 -14.45 8.55
N ALA A 410 2.94 -13.50 8.53
CA ALA A 410 3.02 -12.28 7.73
C ALA A 410 2.60 -11.03 8.53
N PRO A 411 3.47 -10.55 9.46
CA PRO A 411 3.09 -9.53 10.43
C PRO A 411 2.68 -8.21 9.78
N MET A 412 3.44 -7.73 8.80
CA MET A 412 3.26 -6.44 8.13
C MET A 412 2.61 -6.59 6.75
N ALA A 413 1.74 -7.57 6.57
CA ALA A 413 0.99 -7.76 5.33
C ALA A 413 -0.02 -6.61 5.14
N ALA A 414 0.43 -5.45 4.65
CA ALA A 414 -0.39 -4.24 4.46
C ALA A 414 -1.62 -4.44 3.54
N HIS A 415 -1.72 -5.62 2.93
CA HIS A 415 -2.84 -6.10 2.15
C HIS A 415 -3.00 -7.62 2.36
N GLY A 416 -4.18 -8.18 2.08
CA GLY A 416 -4.41 -9.64 2.21
C GLY A 416 -3.63 -10.49 1.21
N LEU A 417 -3.35 -11.74 1.59
CA LEU A 417 -2.48 -12.69 0.88
C LEU A 417 -3.29 -13.69 0.04
N MET A 418 -3.90 -13.20 -1.04
CA MET A 418 -4.81 -13.99 -1.88
C MET A 418 -4.24 -15.34 -2.35
N HIS A 419 -2.96 -15.39 -2.73
CA HIS A 419 -2.32 -16.60 -3.22
C HIS A 419 -2.30 -17.77 -2.21
N MET A 420 -2.56 -17.50 -0.92
CA MET A 420 -2.66 -18.54 0.12
C MET A 420 -4.07 -19.08 0.31
N VAL A 421 -5.11 -18.33 -0.05
CA VAL A 421 -6.50 -18.56 0.39
C VAL A 421 -7.03 -19.93 0.02
N ILE A 422 -6.95 -20.32 -1.26
CA ILE A 422 -7.51 -21.60 -1.74
C ILE A 422 -6.78 -22.77 -1.09
N ASN A 423 -5.45 -22.69 -0.94
CA ASN A 423 -4.68 -23.75 -0.31
C ASN A 423 -5.01 -23.90 1.18
N ASN A 424 -5.08 -22.77 1.89
CA ASN A 424 -5.42 -22.71 3.30
C ASN A 424 -6.85 -23.21 3.55
N ALA A 425 -7.80 -22.82 2.70
CA ALA A 425 -9.19 -23.28 2.74
C ALA A 425 -9.30 -24.81 2.57
N ALA A 426 -8.63 -25.38 1.56
CA ALA A 426 -8.64 -26.84 1.34
C ALA A 426 -7.96 -27.62 2.48
N LYS A 427 -6.92 -27.06 3.09
CA LYS A 427 -6.25 -27.66 4.26
C LYS A 427 -7.03 -27.47 5.56
N GLY A 428 -7.95 -26.52 5.61
CA GLY A 428 -8.57 -26.06 6.85
C GLY A 428 -7.57 -25.42 7.81
N ASP A 429 -6.54 -24.74 7.28
CA ASP A 429 -5.49 -24.08 8.06
C ASP A 429 -5.53 -22.56 7.85
N PRO A 430 -5.88 -21.75 8.88
CA PRO A 430 -6.05 -22.13 10.28
C PRO A 430 -7.41 -22.75 10.63
N TYR A 431 -8.40 -22.67 9.73
CA TYR A 431 -9.73 -23.26 9.90
C TYR A 431 -10.41 -23.51 8.54
N PRO A 432 -11.41 -24.40 8.46
CA PRO A 432 -12.22 -24.57 7.25
C PRO A 432 -13.15 -23.37 7.02
N ILE A 433 -13.47 -23.12 5.75
CA ILE A 433 -14.48 -22.14 5.31
C ILE A 433 -15.72 -22.84 4.77
N ASP A 434 -16.84 -22.13 4.74
CA ASP A 434 -18.10 -22.63 4.17
C ASP A 434 -18.32 -22.13 2.74
N VAL A 435 -17.94 -20.87 2.50
CA VAL A 435 -18.16 -20.17 1.23
C VAL A 435 -16.88 -19.44 0.82
N LEU A 436 -16.40 -19.76 -0.38
CA LEU A 436 -15.43 -18.95 -1.11
C LEU A 436 -16.20 -18.09 -2.13
N PHE A 437 -16.15 -16.78 -1.98
CA PHE A 437 -16.79 -15.83 -2.89
C PHE A 437 -15.72 -15.02 -3.60
N LEU A 438 -15.68 -15.14 -4.93
CA LEU A 438 -14.69 -14.51 -5.78
C LEU A 438 -15.37 -13.55 -6.77
N TYR A 439 -14.76 -12.40 -7.01
CA TYR A 439 -15.20 -11.43 -8.02
C TYR A 439 -14.02 -10.89 -8.81
N MET A 440 -14.01 -11.04 -10.15
CA MET A 440 -12.90 -10.66 -11.03
C MET A 440 -11.51 -11.22 -10.60
N ALA A 441 -11.52 -12.26 -9.76
CA ALA A 441 -10.34 -12.83 -9.11
C ALA A 441 -10.07 -14.22 -9.67
N ASN A 442 -9.28 -14.32 -10.74
CA ASN A 442 -8.92 -15.60 -11.36
C ASN A 442 -7.83 -16.34 -10.56
N MET A 443 -8.12 -16.59 -9.28
CA MET A 443 -7.18 -17.12 -8.30
C MET A 443 -6.76 -18.57 -8.56
N GLY A 444 -7.55 -19.33 -9.33
CA GLY A 444 -7.16 -20.66 -9.80
C GLY A 444 -6.00 -20.64 -10.79
N TRP A 445 -5.70 -19.48 -11.40
CA TRP A 445 -4.76 -19.36 -12.51
C TRP A 445 -3.73 -18.24 -12.30
N ASN A 446 -4.07 -16.98 -12.56
CA ASN A 446 -3.11 -15.88 -12.65
C ASN A 446 -2.66 -15.29 -11.31
N SER A 447 -3.34 -15.64 -10.21
CA SER A 447 -2.98 -15.23 -8.84
C SER A 447 -2.51 -16.42 -7.99
N SER A 448 -2.05 -17.49 -8.65
CA SER A 448 -1.55 -18.72 -8.02
C SER A 448 -0.05 -18.87 -8.26
N MET A 449 0.70 -19.22 -7.21
CA MET A 449 2.12 -19.59 -7.32
C MET A 449 2.32 -21.02 -7.84
N ASN A 450 1.29 -21.87 -7.73
CA ASN A 450 1.30 -23.24 -8.24
C ASN A 450 -0.10 -23.58 -8.75
N VAL A 451 -0.34 -23.31 -10.03
CA VAL A 451 -1.64 -23.48 -10.69
C VAL A 451 -2.19 -24.89 -10.47
N SER A 452 -1.41 -25.93 -10.79
CA SER A 452 -1.86 -27.32 -10.70
C SER A 452 -2.31 -27.71 -9.28
N ALA A 453 -1.53 -27.32 -8.26
CA ALA A 453 -1.89 -27.60 -6.87
C ALA A 453 -3.13 -26.81 -6.43
N THR A 454 -3.26 -25.56 -6.83
CA THR A 454 -4.41 -24.70 -6.51
C THR A 454 -5.70 -25.23 -7.15
N LEU A 455 -5.67 -25.63 -8.42
CA LEU A 455 -6.82 -26.24 -9.09
C LEU A 455 -7.19 -27.57 -8.43
N LYS A 456 -6.21 -28.39 -8.04
CA LYS A 456 -6.45 -29.62 -7.28
C LYS A 456 -7.18 -29.34 -5.97
N ASN A 457 -6.76 -28.32 -5.21
CA ASN A 457 -7.41 -27.93 -3.95
C ASN A 457 -8.89 -27.55 -4.12
N LEU A 458 -9.29 -27.00 -5.27
CA LEU A 458 -10.70 -26.69 -5.57
C LEU A 458 -11.54 -27.96 -5.84
N THR A 459 -10.90 -29.05 -6.23
CA THR A 459 -11.54 -30.33 -6.57
C THR A 459 -11.41 -31.41 -5.49
N ASP A 460 -10.52 -31.21 -4.52
CA ASP A 460 -10.28 -32.21 -3.47
C ASP A 460 -11.52 -32.40 -2.60
N THR A 461 -11.75 -33.65 -2.22
CA THR A 461 -12.90 -34.07 -1.41
C THR A 461 -12.44 -34.74 -0.12
N ASN A 462 -13.28 -34.66 0.91
CA ASN A 462 -13.12 -35.42 2.12
C ASN A 462 -13.42 -36.91 1.81
N PRO A 463 -12.46 -37.84 2.00
CA PRO A 463 -12.66 -39.25 1.66
C PRO A 463 -13.74 -39.95 2.50
N LYS A 464 -14.16 -39.36 3.63
CA LYS A 464 -15.21 -39.92 4.50
C LYS A 464 -16.62 -39.48 4.10
N THR A 465 -16.80 -38.23 3.69
CA THR A 465 -18.12 -37.67 3.35
C THR A 465 -18.37 -37.60 1.84
N GLY A 466 -17.31 -37.61 1.02
CA GLY A 466 -17.38 -37.36 -0.41
C GLY A 466 -17.58 -35.89 -0.79
N GLU A 467 -17.73 -35.00 0.19
CA GLU A 467 -17.94 -33.57 -0.02
C GLU A 467 -16.63 -32.87 -0.38
N TYR A 468 -16.70 -31.79 -1.17
CA TYR A 468 -15.54 -30.95 -1.45
C TYR A 468 -14.99 -30.30 -0.18
N LEU A 469 -13.67 -30.20 -0.06
CA LEU A 469 -13.00 -29.57 1.08
C LEU A 469 -13.32 -28.08 1.21
N ILE A 470 -13.56 -27.41 0.07
CA ILE A 470 -14.16 -26.07 0.00
C ILE A 470 -15.63 -26.28 -0.38
N PRO A 471 -16.60 -26.13 0.54
CA PRO A 471 -17.96 -26.62 0.28
C PRO A 471 -18.69 -25.88 -0.84
N LYS A 472 -18.60 -24.55 -0.88
CA LYS A 472 -19.32 -23.70 -1.84
C LYS A 472 -18.37 -22.65 -2.43
N VAL A 473 -18.43 -22.48 -3.76
CA VAL A 473 -17.70 -21.46 -4.50
C VAL A 473 -18.70 -20.63 -5.30
N ILE A 474 -18.84 -19.35 -4.94
CA ILE A 474 -19.56 -18.35 -5.74
C ILE A 474 -18.52 -17.57 -6.54
N TYR A 475 -18.71 -17.45 -7.84
CA TYR A 475 -17.81 -16.68 -8.70
C TYR A 475 -18.56 -15.71 -9.59
N SER A 476 -18.07 -14.47 -9.66
CA SER A 476 -18.56 -13.47 -10.59
C SER A 476 -17.43 -12.99 -11.50
N ASP A 477 -17.67 -13.08 -12.80
CA ASP A 477 -16.74 -12.70 -13.86
C ASP A 477 -17.53 -12.31 -15.11
N ALA A 478 -16.96 -11.41 -15.91
CA ALA A 478 -17.50 -10.98 -17.19
C ALA A 478 -17.12 -11.96 -18.33
N TYR A 479 -16.11 -12.81 -18.08
CA TYR A 479 -15.57 -13.77 -19.03
C TYR A 479 -15.63 -15.19 -18.48
N TYR A 480 -15.68 -16.17 -19.37
CA TYR A 480 -15.47 -17.56 -19.02
C TYR A 480 -13.98 -17.82 -18.75
N SER A 481 -13.50 -17.45 -17.57
CA SER A 481 -12.09 -17.64 -17.15
C SER A 481 -11.82 -19.04 -16.59
N GLU A 482 -10.55 -19.36 -16.38
CA GLU A 482 -10.06 -20.66 -15.92
C GLU A 482 -10.61 -21.08 -14.55
N THR A 483 -11.06 -20.12 -13.73
CA THR A 483 -11.70 -20.39 -12.43
C THR A 483 -13.17 -20.80 -12.59
N VAL A 484 -13.84 -20.44 -13.69
CA VAL A 484 -15.28 -20.71 -13.90
C VAL A 484 -15.65 -22.20 -13.78
N PRO A 485 -14.94 -23.15 -14.44
CA PRO A 485 -15.25 -24.59 -14.32
C PRO A 485 -15.21 -25.15 -12.90
N TYR A 486 -14.59 -24.44 -11.95
CA TYR A 486 -14.39 -24.87 -10.57
C TYR A 486 -15.37 -24.21 -9.60
N ALA A 487 -16.21 -23.28 -10.05
CA ALA A 487 -17.25 -22.64 -9.25
C ALA A 487 -18.50 -23.52 -9.14
N ASP A 488 -19.30 -23.32 -8.08
CA ASP A 488 -20.61 -23.96 -7.94
C ASP A 488 -21.74 -23.06 -8.44
N LEU A 489 -21.68 -21.76 -8.14
CA LEU A 489 -22.63 -20.75 -8.58
C LEU A 489 -21.89 -19.61 -9.29
N ILE A 490 -22.27 -19.35 -10.53
CA ILE A 490 -21.71 -18.27 -11.34
C ILE A 490 -22.74 -17.15 -11.49
N LEU A 491 -22.32 -15.94 -11.12
CA LEU A 491 -23.07 -14.70 -11.27
C LEU A 491 -22.43 -13.90 -12.42
N PRO A 492 -22.98 -13.97 -13.65
CA PRO A 492 -22.33 -13.39 -14.82
C PRO A 492 -22.35 -11.87 -14.76
N ASP A 493 -21.15 -11.28 -14.84
CA ASP A 493 -20.94 -9.84 -14.76
C ASP A 493 -20.94 -9.19 -16.16
N THR A 494 -21.06 -7.87 -16.15
CA THR A 494 -20.92 -6.98 -17.30
C THR A 494 -19.46 -6.62 -17.55
N THR A 495 -19.15 -6.12 -18.74
CA THR A 495 -17.87 -5.47 -19.04
C THR A 495 -17.89 -3.99 -18.59
N TYR A 496 -16.72 -3.35 -18.56
CA TYR A 496 -16.59 -1.95 -18.14
C TYR A 496 -17.31 -0.93 -19.05
N LEU A 497 -17.79 -1.34 -20.23
CA LEU A 497 -18.57 -0.50 -21.16
C LEU A 497 -20.07 -0.57 -20.92
N GLU A 498 -20.53 -1.51 -20.09
CA GLU A 498 -21.93 -1.87 -19.90
C GLU A 498 -22.45 -1.49 -18.49
N ARG A 499 -21.62 -0.84 -17.66
CA ARG A 499 -21.94 -0.56 -16.27
C ARG A 499 -21.45 0.80 -15.80
N TRP A 500 -22.02 1.22 -14.68
CA TRP A 500 -21.46 2.30 -13.88
C TRP A 500 -20.25 1.82 -13.07
N ASP A 501 -19.22 2.65 -13.01
CA ASP A 501 -18.02 2.43 -12.20
C ASP A 501 -17.50 3.78 -11.71
N CYS A 502 -16.68 3.82 -10.65
CA CYS A 502 -16.00 5.05 -10.23
C CYS A 502 -14.52 4.81 -9.95
N ILE A 503 -13.67 5.73 -10.39
CA ILE A 503 -12.24 5.76 -10.09
C ILE A 503 -12.06 6.77 -8.95
N SER A 504 -12.32 6.31 -7.73
CA SER A 504 -12.61 7.13 -6.56
C SER A 504 -11.36 7.62 -5.80
N MET A 505 -11.45 8.80 -5.20
CA MET A 505 -10.50 9.29 -4.16
C MET A 505 -10.40 8.38 -2.92
N LEU A 506 -11.38 7.49 -2.70
CA LEU A 506 -11.42 6.54 -1.59
C LEU A 506 -10.73 5.21 -1.88
N ASP A 507 -10.38 4.96 -3.14
CA ASP A 507 -9.70 3.74 -3.61
C ASP A 507 -8.44 4.14 -4.38
N ARG A 508 -8.54 4.33 -5.69
CA ARG A 508 -7.43 4.66 -6.58
C ARG A 508 -7.81 5.81 -7.51
N PRO A 509 -7.49 7.06 -7.17
CA PRO A 509 -7.85 8.20 -7.99
C PRO A 509 -6.98 8.33 -9.25
N ILE A 510 -7.44 9.16 -10.19
CA ILE A 510 -6.67 9.57 -11.38
C ILE A 510 -5.89 10.87 -11.13
N SER A 511 -5.55 11.13 -9.87
CA SER A 511 -4.81 12.33 -9.47
C SER A 511 -3.45 12.45 -10.15
N GLU A 512 -2.99 13.68 -10.29
CA GLU A 512 -1.64 14.04 -10.73
C GLU A 512 -0.93 14.81 -9.62
N PRO A 513 0.40 14.98 -9.67
CA PRO A 513 1.11 15.68 -8.58
C PRO A 513 0.61 17.10 -8.28
N ASP A 514 0.01 17.75 -9.28
CA ASP A 514 -0.53 19.11 -9.23
C ASP A 514 -2.07 19.17 -9.11
N SER A 515 -2.75 18.03 -8.99
CA SER A 515 -4.22 18.02 -8.90
C SER A 515 -4.81 16.74 -8.30
N ALA A 516 -5.85 16.89 -7.50
CA ALA A 516 -6.68 15.77 -7.07
C ALA A 516 -7.80 15.51 -8.08
N ALA A 517 -8.00 14.26 -8.48
CA ALA A 517 -8.97 13.94 -9.51
C ALA A 517 -9.58 12.55 -9.36
N ASP A 518 -10.87 12.45 -9.69
CA ASP A 518 -11.60 11.20 -9.79
C ASP A 518 -12.46 11.18 -11.06
N ALA A 519 -12.99 10.00 -11.38
CA ALA A 519 -13.75 9.79 -12.60
C ALA A 519 -14.87 8.80 -12.41
N ILE A 520 -15.84 8.85 -13.32
CA ILE A 520 -16.86 7.82 -13.49
C ILE A 520 -16.61 7.05 -14.79
N ARG A 521 -17.14 5.83 -14.85
CA ARG A 521 -17.48 5.17 -16.10
C ARG A 521 -18.99 5.07 -16.14
N GLN A 522 -19.56 5.40 -17.29
CA GLN A 522 -20.98 5.24 -17.55
C GLN A 522 -21.19 4.13 -18.58
N PRO A 523 -22.33 3.42 -18.55
CA PRO A 523 -22.67 2.47 -19.59
C PRO A 523 -22.80 3.19 -20.94
N VAL A 524 -22.06 2.71 -21.94
CA VAL A 524 -22.12 3.21 -23.33
C VAL A 524 -22.73 2.18 -24.28
N VAL A 525 -22.89 0.93 -23.83
CA VAL A 525 -23.57 -0.15 -24.55
C VAL A 525 -24.52 -0.85 -23.59
N ALA A 526 -25.72 -1.18 -24.06
CA ALA A 526 -26.65 -2.03 -23.31
C ALA A 526 -26.26 -3.51 -23.50
N PRO A 527 -26.22 -4.32 -22.41
CA PRO A 527 -26.00 -5.75 -22.56
C PRO A 527 -27.05 -6.42 -23.46
N ASP A 528 -26.61 -7.30 -24.35
CA ASP A 528 -27.45 -8.13 -25.23
C ASP A 528 -27.71 -9.54 -24.68
N ARG A 529 -27.36 -9.74 -23.41
CA ARG A 529 -27.29 -11.03 -22.69
C ARG A 529 -27.77 -10.83 -21.25
N ASP A 530 -28.23 -11.90 -20.62
CA ASP A 530 -28.77 -11.86 -19.26
C ASP A 530 -27.65 -11.81 -18.20
N VAL A 531 -27.00 -10.65 -18.12
CA VAL A 531 -25.89 -10.35 -17.21
C VAL A 531 -26.22 -9.12 -16.37
N ARG A 532 -25.65 -9.00 -15.18
CA ARG A 532 -25.86 -7.85 -14.29
C ARG A 532 -24.53 -7.33 -13.75
N PRO A 533 -24.35 -6.01 -13.61
CA PRO A 533 -23.16 -5.47 -12.94
C PRO A 533 -23.00 -6.07 -11.54
N PHE A 534 -21.81 -6.57 -11.23
CA PHE A 534 -21.56 -7.19 -9.92
C PHE A 534 -21.82 -6.23 -8.75
N GLN A 535 -21.55 -4.93 -8.92
CA GLN A 535 -21.83 -3.93 -7.90
C GLN A 535 -23.32 -3.88 -7.52
N ASP A 536 -24.22 -3.95 -8.51
CA ASP A 536 -25.68 -4.00 -8.28
C ASP A 536 -26.07 -5.31 -7.58
N VAL A 537 -25.51 -6.43 -8.04
CA VAL A 537 -25.72 -7.74 -7.44
C VAL A 537 -25.27 -7.76 -5.97
N LEU A 538 -24.14 -7.15 -5.65
CA LEU A 538 -23.59 -7.10 -4.29
C LEU A 538 -24.43 -6.21 -3.37
N ILE A 539 -24.89 -5.06 -3.86
CA ILE A 539 -25.83 -4.18 -3.14
C ILE A 539 -27.13 -4.93 -2.83
N GLU A 540 -27.68 -5.63 -3.81
CA GLU A 540 -28.92 -6.41 -3.64
C GLU A 540 -28.72 -7.57 -2.65
N LEU A 541 -27.62 -8.31 -2.73
CA LEU A 541 -27.27 -9.34 -1.75
C LEU A 541 -27.15 -8.74 -0.34
N GLY A 542 -26.58 -7.54 -0.21
CA GLY A 542 -26.51 -6.81 1.06
C GLY A 542 -27.89 -6.50 1.64
N ALA A 543 -28.82 -6.01 0.80
CA ALA A 543 -30.20 -5.76 1.20
C ALA A 543 -30.93 -7.05 1.61
N ARG A 544 -30.84 -8.11 0.80
CA ARG A 544 -31.45 -9.43 1.07
C ARG A 544 -30.93 -10.09 2.37
N LEU A 545 -29.68 -9.81 2.73
CA LEU A 545 -29.06 -10.28 3.97
C LEU A 545 -29.37 -9.38 5.19
N GLY A 546 -30.06 -8.26 4.99
CA GLY A 546 -30.32 -7.26 6.03
C GLY A 546 -29.03 -6.65 6.59
N LEU A 547 -28.01 -6.44 5.74
CA LEU A 547 -26.75 -5.84 6.19
C LEU A 547 -26.97 -4.35 6.52
N PRO A 548 -26.42 -3.84 7.64
CA PRO A 548 -26.47 -2.41 7.90
C PRO A 548 -25.86 -1.63 6.74
N LYS A 549 -26.38 -0.43 6.46
CA LYS A 549 -26.03 0.42 5.30
C LYS A 549 -26.46 -0.10 3.92
N PHE A 550 -27.04 -1.29 3.83
CA PHE A 550 -27.62 -1.83 2.59
C PHE A 550 -29.12 -2.14 2.73
N SER A 551 -29.62 -2.28 3.96
CA SER A 551 -31.02 -2.39 4.30
C SER A 551 -31.40 -1.33 5.33
N ASN A 552 -32.55 -0.70 5.13
CA ASN A 552 -33.17 0.22 6.08
C ASN A 552 -33.86 -0.57 7.21
N GLU A 553 -34.32 0.12 8.25
CA GLU A 553 -34.99 -0.49 9.42
C GLU A 553 -36.29 -1.23 9.06
N ASP A 554 -36.97 -0.81 8.00
CA ASP A 554 -38.18 -1.44 7.46
C ASP A 554 -37.89 -2.63 6.53
N GLY A 555 -36.61 -2.95 6.29
CA GLY A 555 -36.16 -4.02 5.40
C GLY A 555 -36.07 -3.62 3.93
N ALA A 556 -36.38 -2.37 3.57
CA ALA A 556 -36.22 -1.88 2.21
C ALA A 556 -34.73 -1.69 1.85
N PRO A 557 -34.32 -1.89 0.58
CA PRO A 557 -32.96 -1.59 0.14
C PRO A 557 -32.61 -0.12 0.37
N THR A 558 -31.40 0.14 0.87
CA THR A 558 -30.89 1.52 1.05
C THR A 558 -30.61 2.20 -0.29
N TYR A 559 -30.20 1.44 -1.31
CA TYR A 559 -29.93 1.94 -2.66
C TYR A 559 -30.82 1.20 -3.68
N PRO A 560 -32.13 1.51 -3.75
CA PRO A 560 -33.05 0.85 -4.69
C PRO A 560 -32.68 1.08 -6.16
N GLY A 561 -31.90 2.12 -6.48
CA GLY A 561 -31.37 2.37 -7.83
C GLY A 561 -30.04 1.67 -8.13
N GLY A 562 -29.55 0.79 -7.26
CA GLY A 562 -28.30 0.04 -7.45
C GLY A 562 -27.05 0.90 -7.26
N TYR A 563 -26.01 0.63 -8.03
CA TYR A 563 -24.72 1.28 -7.89
C TYR A 563 -24.72 2.79 -8.20
N PRO A 564 -25.44 3.31 -9.21
CA PRO A 564 -25.55 4.76 -9.44
C PRO A 564 -26.11 5.52 -8.23
N ASP A 565 -27.11 4.94 -7.59
CA ASP A 565 -27.72 5.46 -6.37
C ASP A 565 -26.72 5.44 -5.21
N TYR A 566 -25.97 4.34 -5.06
CA TYR A 566 -24.84 4.27 -4.13
C TYR A 566 -23.79 5.36 -4.39
N LEU A 567 -23.40 5.61 -5.65
CA LEU A 567 -22.40 6.62 -6.00
C LEU A 567 -22.79 8.03 -5.54
N ILE A 568 -24.08 8.36 -5.64
CA ILE A 568 -24.62 9.68 -5.27
C ILE A 568 -24.82 9.79 -3.76
N ASN A 569 -25.49 8.80 -3.17
CA ASN A 569 -26.08 8.90 -1.83
C ASN A 569 -25.23 8.29 -0.72
N HIS A 570 -24.27 7.42 -1.04
CA HIS A 570 -23.41 6.85 -0.02
C HIS A 570 -22.46 7.90 0.56
N GLU A 571 -22.40 7.94 1.89
CA GLU A 571 -21.41 8.72 2.63
C GLU A 571 -20.56 7.78 3.51
N ARG A 572 -19.25 7.77 3.26
CA ARG A 572 -18.28 7.01 4.09
C ARG A 572 -18.15 7.67 5.47
N LYS A 573 -18.16 8.99 5.48
CA LYS A 573 -18.27 9.89 6.64
C LYS A 573 -19.10 11.11 6.21
N PRO A 574 -19.67 11.90 7.14
CA PRO A 574 -20.50 13.04 6.77
C PRO A 574 -19.84 13.92 5.69
N GLY A 575 -20.53 14.12 4.58
CA GLY A 575 -20.08 14.92 3.44
C GLY A 575 -19.12 14.23 2.46
N VAL A 576 -18.59 13.04 2.74
CA VAL A 576 -17.61 12.37 1.88
C VAL A 576 -18.19 11.09 1.28
N GLY A 577 -18.48 11.15 -0.01
CA GLY A 577 -18.97 10.02 -0.80
C GLY A 577 -17.90 9.38 -1.70
N PRO A 578 -18.31 8.42 -2.55
CA PRO A 578 -17.43 7.78 -3.54
C PRO A 578 -16.83 8.76 -4.56
N LEU A 579 -17.55 9.82 -4.92
CA LEU A 579 -17.12 10.86 -5.84
C LEU A 579 -16.94 12.19 -5.10
N ALA A 580 -15.80 12.82 -5.29
CA ALA A 580 -15.38 14.05 -4.65
C ALA A 580 -15.84 15.31 -5.40
N GLY A 581 -15.99 15.26 -6.72
CA GLY A 581 -16.44 16.37 -7.56
C GLY A 581 -17.95 16.63 -7.48
N TYR A 582 -18.37 17.88 -7.72
CA TYR A 582 -19.77 18.29 -7.81
C TYR A 582 -20.64 17.91 -6.60
N ARG A 583 -20.07 17.96 -5.39
CA ARG A 583 -20.78 17.74 -4.13
C ARG A 583 -21.59 18.99 -3.76
N GLY A 584 -22.44 18.86 -2.74
CA GLY A 584 -23.35 19.92 -2.29
C GLY A 584 -24.60 20.02 -3.16
N GLU A 585 -25.71 20.49 -2.60
CA GLU A 585 -27.00 20.57 -3.31
C GLU A 585 -26.93 21.43 -4.60
N ASP A 586 -26.00 22.38 -4.66
CA ASP A 586 -25.73 23.25 -5.81
C ASP A 586 -24.68 22.69 -6.79
N GLY A 587 -24.05 21.56 -6.44
CA GLY A 587 -22.98 20.92 -7.20
C GLY A 587 -21.69 21.74 -7.31
N GLN A 588 -21.42 22.68 -6.39
CA GLN A 588 -20.23 23.54 -6.41
C GLN A 588 -19.14 23.09 -5.44
N SER A 589 -19.44 22.17 -4.52
CA SER A 589 -18.48 21.69 -3.52
C SER A 589 -17.58 20.59 -4.07
N TYR A 590 -16.40 20.45 -3.46
CA TYR A 590 -15.43 19.41 -3.76
C TYR A 590 -14.92 18.74 -2.48
N GLY A 591 -14.71 17.42 -2.53
CA GLY A 591 -14.18 16.60 -1.44
C GLY A 591 -15.19 16.35 -0.33
N VAL A 592 -15.71 17.41 0.29
CA VAL A 592 -16.69 17.39 1.38
C VAL A 592 -17.91 18.22 1.00
N GLY A 593 -19.10 17.64 1.08
CA GLY A 593 -20.39 18.32 0.86
C GLY A 593 -21.55 17.33 0.83
N ALA A 594 -22.80 17.80 0.93
CA ALA A 594 -23.99 16.93 0.90
C ALA A 594 -24.14 16.18 -0.44
N PRO A 595 -24.89 15.04 -0.49
CA PRO A 595 -25.21 14.36 -1.73
C PRO A 595 -25.85 15.30 -2.75
N ASN A 596 -25.43 15.21 -4.01
CA ASN A 596 -25.99 15.99 -5.11
C ASN A 596 -26.78 15.04 -6.03
N PRO A 597 -28.11 15.18 -6.16
CA PRO A 597 -28.90 14.29 -7.01
C PRO A 597 -28.50 14.36 -8.49
N ASN A 598 -27.85 15.43 -8.94
CA ASN A 598 -27.38 15.60 -10.32
C ASN A 598 -25.88 15.29 -10.47
N GLN A 599 -25.23 14.66 -9.49
CA GLN A 599 -23.77 14.51 -9.47
C GLN A 599 -23.27 13.79 -10.73
N LEU A 600 -23.89 12.68 -11.11
CA LEU A 600 -23.46 11.87 -12.26
C LEU A 600 -23.63 12.63 -13.58
N GLU A 601 -24.73 13.38 -13.75
CA GLU A 601 -24.96 14.24 -14.91
C GLU A 601 -23.86 15.29 -15.04
N ARG A 602 -23.45 15.91 -13.93
CA ARG A 602 -22.36 16.91 -13.93
C ARG A 602 -21.01 16.30 -14.32
N TYR A 603 -20.73 15.07 -13.87
CA TYR A 603 -19.56 14.34 -14.36
C TYR A 603 -19.66 14.08 -15.87
N ILE A 604 -20.81 13.64 -16.39
CA ILE A 604 -21.00 13.38 -17.82
C ILE A 604 -20.79 14.66 -18.65
N GLU A 605 -21.40 15.78 -18.23
CA GLU A 605 -21.21 17.09 -18.84
C GLU A 605 -19.73 17.51 -18.88
N ASN A 606 -18.96 17.10 -17.88
CA ASN A 606 -17.52 17.37 -17.78
C ASN A 606 -16.62 16.25 -18.34
N GLY A 607 -17.16 15.37 -19.21
CA GLY A 607 -16.36 14.34 -19.86
C GLY A 607 -15.99 13.15 -18.97
N CYS A 608 -16.82 12.86 -17.97
CA CYS A 608 -16.73 11.75 -17.02
C CYS A 608 -15.60 11.84 -15.98
N PHE A 609 -15.05 13.03 -15.71
CA PHE A 609 -14.07 13.24 -14.64
C PHE A 609 -14.27 14.57 -13.92
N TYR A 610 -13.64 14.71 -12.76
CA TYR A 610 -13.49 15.98 -12.07
C TYR A 610 -12.02 16.15 -11.66
N GLN A 611 -11.51 17.38 -11.73
CA GLN A 611 -10.13 17.69 -11.38
C GLN A 611 -10.06 18.99 -10.58
N HIS A 612 -9.52 18.91 -9.36
CA HIS A 612 -9.18 20.07 -8.54
C HIS A 612 -7.68 20.35 -8.66
N HIS A 613 -7.33 21.50 -9.27
CA HIS A 613 -5.95 21.94 -9.36
C HIS A 613 -5.48 22.55 -8.04
N LEU A 614 -4.30 22.13 -7.59
CA LEU A 614 -3.64 22.71 -6.44
C LEU A 614 -3.14 24.13 -6.77
N LYS A 615 -3.12 25.00 -5.76
CA LYS A 615 -2.48 26.31 -5.86
C LYS A 615 -0.96 26.14 -5.92
N ASP A 616 -0.24 27.13 -6.47
CA ASP A 616 1.22 27.05 -6.60
C ASP A 616 1.94 26.76 -5.28
N ASP A 617 1.49 27.40 -4.20
CA ASP A 617 2.03 27.24 -2.84
C ASP A 617 1.69 25.88 -2.19
N GLN A 618 0.96 24.99 -2.88
CA GLN A 618 0.60 23.64 -2.43
C GLN A 618 1.29 22.53 -3.25
N ARG A 619 2.04 22.88 -4.30
CA ARG A 619 2.55 21.91 -5.28
C ARG A 619 3.70 21.05 -4.76
N TYR A 620 4.52 21.58 -3.87
CA TYR A 620 5.76 20.93 -3.42
C TYR A 620 5.83 20.86 -1.90
N TYR A 621 6.73 20.00 -1.42
CA TYR A 621 6.98 19.73 -0.01
C TYR A 621 5.71 19.36 0.77
N LYS A 622 4.73 18.70 0.16
CA LYS A 622 3.43 18.33 0.73
C LYS A 622 3.53 17.61 2.08
N HIS A 623 4.62 16.88 2.33
CA HIS A 623 4.92 16.27 3.63
C HIS A 623 5.07 17.31 4.76
N ALA A 624 5.52 18.52 4.46
CA ALA A 624 5.79 19.59 5.40
C ALA A 624 5.07 20.91 5.07
N ASN A 625 4.34 21.00 3.96
CA ASN A 625 3.70 22.21 3.46
C ASN A 625 2.37 22.45 4.17
N ARG A 626 2.28 23.54 4.93
CA ARG A 626 1.13 23.85 5.77
C ARG A 626 -0.15 24.06 4.95
N GLU A 627 -0.05 24.78 3.83
CA GLU A 627 -1.23 25.12 3.01
C GLU A 627 -1.78 23.88 2.29
N TYR A 628 -0.90 22.98 1.83
CA TYR A 628 -1.33 21.68 1.32
C TYR A 628 -1.98 20.82 2.42
N ASN A 629 -1.38 20.78 3.60
CA ASN A 629 -1.85 19.93 4.69
C ASN A 629 -3.19 20.40 5.25
N ASN A 630 -3.41 21.71 5.37
CA ASN A 630 -4.70 22.30 5.74
C ASN A 630 -5.76 21.94 4.70
N TRP A 631 -5.47 22.15 3.41
CA TRP A 631 -6.37 21.77 2.33
C TRP A 631 -6.68 20.26 2.35
N ALA A 632 -5.70 19.39 2.58
CA ALA A 632 -5.91 17.95 2.65
C ALA A 632 -6.80 17.53 3.83
N VAL A 633 -6.76 18.26 4.95
CA VAL A 633 -7.69 18.05 6.08
C VAL A 633 -9.09 18.52 5.72
N GLU A 634 -9.23 19.73 5.15
CA GLU A 634 -10.51 20.30 4.71
C GLU A 634 -11.21 19.39 3.69
N MET A 635 -10.46 18.80 2.75
CA MET A 635 -10.97 17.86 1.75
C MET A 635 -11.18 16.44 2.30
N GLY A 636 -10.91 16.22 3.59
CA GLY A 636 -11.09 14.92 4.26
C GLY A 636 -10.10 13.84 3.82
N HIS A 637 -9.02 14.20 3.13
CA HIS A 637 -7.93 13.32 2.68
C HIS A 637 -6.96 12.95 3.82
N ARG A 638 -6.83 13.84 4.80
CA ARG A 638 -6.06 13.67 6.04
C ARG A 638 -6.94 13.92 7.26
N MET A 639 -6.53 13.36 8.40
CA MET A 639 -7.16 13.59 9.70
C MET A 639 -6.58 14.81 10.42
N MET A 640 -5.28 15.07 10.20
CA MET A 640 -4.51 16.13 10.85
C MET A 640 -3.59 16.81 9.83
N GLY A 641 -3.29 18.09 10.06
CA GLY A 641 -2.45 18.94 9.21
C GLY A 641 -0.98 18.97 9.63
N ASP A 642 -0.56 17.99 10.43
CA ASP A 642 0.80 17.82 10.93
C ASP A 642 1.80 17.45 9.82
N GLN A 643 3.09 17.66 10.09
CA GLN A 643 4.14 17.20 9.19
C GLN A 643 4.21 15.68 9.16
N ILE A 644 4.66 15.15 8.03
CA ILE A 644 4.93 13.73 7.83
C ILE A 644 6.43 13.53 7.94
N ILE A 645 6.83 12.73 8.94
CA ILE A 645 8.24 12.47 9.26
C ILE A 645 8.74 11.25 8.51
N PHE A 646 9.77 11.43 7.70
CA PHE A 646 10.41 10.30 7.01
C PHE A 646 11.11 9.36 8.00
N GLN A 647 10.88 8.06 7.85
CA GLN A 647 11.34 7.03 8.78
C GLN A 647 12.62 6.36 8.27
N LEU A 648 13.78 6.96 8.59
CA LEU A 648 15.09 6.33 8.35
C LEU A 648 15.24 5.06 9.20
N TYR A 649 14.83 5.16 10.46
CA TYR A 649 14.73 4.06 11.42
C TYR A 649 13.25 3.73 11.67
N LEU A 650 12.84 2.48 11.46
CA LEU A 650 11.43 2.07 11.55
C LEU A 650 11.15 1.28 12.83
N GLU A 651 10.82 2.01 13.90
CA GLU A 651 10.53 1.45 15.24
C GLU A 651 9.52 0.28 15.25
N PRO A 652 8.44 0.25 14.43
CA PRO A 652 7.55 -0.90 14.36
C PRO A 652 8.26 -2.25 14.15
N MET A 653 9.32 -2.29 13.33
CA MET A 653 10.08 -3.53 13.10
C MET A 653 10.83 -3.95 14.35
N GLN A 654 11.41 -2.99 15.09
CA GLN A 654 12.06 -3.24 16.35
C GLN A 654 11.10 -3.79 17.42
N LYS A 655 9.84 -3.32 17.46
CA LYS A 655 8.84 -3.89 18.38
C LYS A 655 8.59 -5.38 18.10
N PHE A 656 8.54 -5.79 16.84
CA PHE A 656 8.47 -7.22 16.49
C PHE A 656 9.73 -7.98 16.89
N ARG A 657 10.92 -7.40 16.70
CA ARG A 657 12.19 -8.01 17.10
C ARG A 657 12.26 -8.25 18.62
N LEU A 658 11.89 -7.26 19.42
CA LEU A 658 11.83 -7.37 20.88
C LEU A 658 10.84 -8.45 21.35
N ALA A 659 9.67 -8.55 20.71
CA ALA A 659 8.73 -9.63 21.02
C ALA A 659 9.32 -11.02 20.69
N ALA A 660 10.01 -11.18 19.56
CA ALA A 660 10.68 -12.44 19.22
C ALA A 660 11.77 -12.84 20.24
N GLN A 661 12.44 -11.84 20.81
CA GLN A 661 13.45 -11.99 21.87
C GLN A 661 12.86 -12.23 23.27
N GLY A 662 11.53 -12.15 23.42
CA GLY A 662 10.86 -12.34 24.71
C GLY A 662 10.93 -11.13 25.64
N LYS A 663 11.29 -9.96 25.12
CA LYS A 663 11.33 -8.67 25.84
C LYS A 663 9.99 -7.93 25.85
N ARG A 664 8.95 -8.55 25.28
CA ARG A 664 7.57 -8.05 25.32
C ARG A 664 6.61 -9.18 25.67
N SER A 665 5.40 -8.82 26.06
CA SER A 665 4.40 -9.75 26.63
C SER A 665 3.76 -10.70 25.62
N GLU A 666 3.84 -10.39 24.33
CA GLU A 666 3.13 -11.08 23.26
C GLU A 666 3.75 -12.47 23.01
N MET A 667 2.91 -13.49 22.92
CA MET A 667 3.38 -14.85 22.66
C MET A 667 3.75 -15.04 21.18
N VAL A 668 5.05 -15.13 20.92
CA VAL A 668 5.60 -15.44 19.60
C VAL A 668 5.78 -16.96 19.45
N PRO A 669 5.09 -17.62 18.50
CA PRO A 669 5.29 -19.04 18.24
C PRO A 669 6.77 -19.34 17.91
N HIS A 670 7.29 -20.43 18.48
CA HIS A 670 8.72 -20.77 18.40
C HIS A 670 9.26 -20.78 16.96
N GLY A 671 8.48 -21.29 15.99
CA GLY A 671 8.86 -21.35 14.58
C GLY A 671 9.05 -20.00 13.88
N HIS A 672 8.63 -18.89 14.48
CA HIS A 672 8.74 -17.56 13.87
C HIS A 672 9.81 -16.66 14.51
N LYS A 673 10.29 -16.98 15.72
CA LYS A 673 11.20 -16.12 16.48
C LYS A 673 12.46 -15.75 15.69
N LYS A 674 13.22 -16.76 15.22
CA LYS A 674 14.47 -16.54 14.47
C LYS A 674 14.26 -15.70 13.21
N ARG A 675 13.20 -15.99 12.45
CA ARG A 675 12.86 -15.28 11.21
C ARG A 675 12.56 -13.80 11.49
N ILE A 676 11.74 -13.53 12.50
CA ILE A 676 11.41 -12.15 12.89
C ILE A 676 12.68 -11.44 13.34
N GLU A 677 13.48 -12.06 14.21
CA GLU A 677 14.73 -11.48 14.69
C GLU A 677 15.71 -11.16 13.55
N THR A 678 15.76 -12.01 12.52
CA THR A 678 16.68 -11.84 11.38
C THR A 678 16.22 -10.75 10.41
N TYR A 679 14.93 -10.69 10.08
CA TYR A 679 14.44 -9.86 8.96
C TYR A 679 13.68 -8.60 9.39
N PHE A 680 13.33 -8.44 10.68
CA PHE A 680 12.65 -7.24 11.19
C PHE A 680 13.65 -6.20 11.72
N ASP A 681 14.68 -5.91 10.93
CA ASP A 681 15.60 -4.83 11.26
C ASP A 681 14.94 -3.45 11.03
N PRO A 682 15.02 -2.51 11.99
CA PRO A 682 14.46 -1.18 11.83
C PRO A 682 15.16 -0.35 10.74
N LEU A 683 16.44 -0.62 10.47
CA LEU A 683 17.14 -0.10 9.31
C LEU A 683 16.91 -1.05 8.12
N PRO A 684 16.82 -0.53 6.88
CA PRO A 684 16.65 -1.40 5.74
C PRO A 684 17.92 -2.23 5.51
N ILE A 685 17.78 -3.55 5.40
CA ILE A 685 18.89 -4.51 5.22
C ILE A 685 18.78 -5.28 3.91
N TRP A 686 19.90 -5.77 3.40
CA TRP A 686 19.88 -6.74 2.31
C TRP A 686 20.11 -8.14 2.85
N TYR A 687 19.29 -9.08 2.38
CA TYR A 687 19.51 -10.51 2.52
C TYR A 687 19.26 -11.18 1.17
N MET A 688 19.87 -12.34 0.96
CA MET A 688 19.64 -13.15 -0.22
C MET A 688 18.13 -13.47 -0.31
N PRO A 689 17.49 -13.32 -1.48
CA PRO A 689 16.09 -13.69 -1.61
C PRO A 689 15.87 -15.15 -1.17
N LEU A 690 14.81 -15.41 -0.40
CA LEU A 690 14.48 -16.72 0.16
C LEU A 690 14.21 -17.73 -0.95
N GLU A 691 13.64 -17.28 -2.07
CA GLU A 691 13.45 -18.09 -3.26
C GLU A 691 14.77 -18.55 -3.90
N GLU A 692 15.87 -17.83 -3.68
CA GLU A 692 17.20 -18.19 -4.15
C GLU A 692 17.93 -19.07 -3.13
N GLU A 693 17.77 -18.85 -1.83
CA GLU A 693 18.34 -19.72 -0.78
C GLU A 693 17.82 -21.16 -0.84
N LEU A 694 16.62 -21.36 -1.40
CA LEU A 694 15.97 -22.66 -1.55
C LEU A 694 16.35 -23.40 -2.84
N ALA A 695 16.98 -22.73 -3.81
CA ALA A 695 17.39 -23.26 -5.11
C ALA A 695 18.81 -23.84 -5.07
#